data_AF-M5FDL4-F1
#
_entry.id   AF-M5FDL4-F1
#
_cell.length_a   1.000
_cell.length_b   1.000
_cell.length_c   1.000
_cell.angle_alpha   90.00
_cell.angle_beta   90.00
_cell.angle_gamma   90.00
#
_symmetry.space_group_name_H-M   'P 1'
#
loop_
_entity.id
_entity.type
_entity.pdbx_description
1 polymer ?
#
loop_
_entity_poly.entity_id
_entity_poly.type
_entity_poly.pdbx_seq_one_letter_code
_entity_poly.pdbx_strand_id
1 'polypeptide(L)'
;MPCDGRKASYLGDGMVFDWTQQESNSTGQLHCALNGLERWLTLRLDQGADIDRYLERLLDEGNSLAFIGLLVNIAKYRPVLLSGVLMPVLSSESVFWLDAGRVKNSRFNAFAWCRTGESVFNAARDWAAAPYRQRNLLELVSPLIRRDVGVATFLKAAMSNWKKPKAPKEAIEFSILCAQLDEANYRVNHDPHTGEETVEFDCPEAVKVEAVAFQQASAPKLRNLMLAYRCEQVLQQRGELADRDAEILASVLTAAPTEDDSDDKGRQALNRLAAAATLVVCAGAWLAARRDAEEAAKSELRVAADGIANDFESLRRRRVRFDEPLKFAAHGIFHLWRRGGSEEPRWEQALLCILTSGDGHAAGVVGFLAHHHRTALGERWWRLLQLGTLWSALSMLGPDYDDLPDIAVHWQRWVRWLRSRRVSGVPRDRSHLDPLGTWQRLKSLERARWRRRASDENRDWLPPSHEERVSHGLDTGFLASFFGWLLAEDSRPEGENLEAAGEMILLLWSYEAAFCSEHRNERDEYSLPDQFGYNIIAKLAFYAAHLQADRASEVWRGVLGLGPAARHLIEHFVGAWFIELSHGCDATAFCARWQDMIEFALDGEWTKGGYWFDEQRILQQLLGFGSEAFLTNLPDAASTVLAMRELYQRWAETNLQIDEENVAAFAYFLASKSGTKLRTDGVKWLAASFGGAVHEQYWRDRKGTGDALVNLLDVTLQENALVLRRDPTALDALVALASYLVARQVPTALTLQKRIKRLR
;
A
#
# COMPACT_ATOMS: atom_id res chain seq x y z
N MET A 1 -35.44 15.93 -4.78
CA MET A 1 -35.33 16.93 -5.86
C MET A 1 -36.55 16.82 -6.77
N PRO A 2 -37.28 17.90 -7.04
CA PRO A 2 -38.30 17.91 -8.09
C PRO A 2 -37.63 18.13 -9.44
N CYS A 3 -37.43 17.05 -10.20
CA CYS A 3 -37.26 17.18 -11.64
C CYS A 3 -38.66 17.26 -12.25
N ASP A 4 -38.91 18.27 -13.07
CA ASP A 4 -40.07 18.39 -13.99
C ASP A 4 -41.36 19.12 -13.53
N GLY A 5 -41.32 19.97 -12.50
CA GLY A 5 -42.52 20.74 -12.07
C GLY A 5 -43.66 19.88 -11.48
N ARG A 6 -43.61 18.55 -11.67
CA ARG A 6 -44.18 17.53 -10.81
C ARG A 6 -43.18 17.26 -9.68
N LYS A 7 -43.64 17.24 -8.43
CA LYS A 7 -42.80 16.98 -7.26
C LYS A 7 -42.38 15.49 -7.21
N ALA A 8 -41.50 15.05 -8.11
CA ALA A 8 -40.74 13.82 -7.88
C ALA A 8 -39.75 14.09 -6.73
N SER A 9 -39.42 13.09 -5.91
CA SER A 9 -38.41 13.22 -4.87
C SER A 9 -37.45 12.05 -4.95
N TYR A 10 -36.27 12.29 -5.51
CA TYR A 10 -35.17 11.32 -5.54
C TYR A 10 -34.49 11.21 -4.17
N LEU A 11 -34.40 9.99 -3.65
CA LEU A 11 -33.78 9.64 -2.37
C LEU A 11 -32.30 9.25 -2.55
N GLY A 12 -31.47 9.64 -1.58
CA GLY A 12 -30.06 9.30 -1.53
C GLY A 12 -29.16 10.50 -1.27
N ASP A 13 -27.85 10.26 -1.32
CA ASP A 13 -26.78 11.24 -1.22
C ASP A 13 -25.76 11.05 -2.36
N GLY A 14 -24.58 11.67 -2.24
CA GLY A 14 -23.47 11.51 -3.18
C GLY A 14 -23.03 10.06 -3.40
N MET A 15 -23.08 9.22 -2.37
CA MET A 15 -22.70 7.82 -2.53
C MET A 15 -23.71 7.07 -3.41
N VAL A 16 -25.02 7.32 -3.20
CA VAL A 16 -26.08 6.67 -3.98
C VAL A 16 -26.07 7.12 -5.45
N PHE A 17 -25.80 8.41 -5.70
CA PHE A 17 -25.60 8.93 -7.06
C PHE A 17 -24.41 8.26 -7.77
N ASP A 18 -23.36 7.92 -7.02
CA ASP A 18 -22.12 7.32 -7.51
C ASP A 18 -22.17 5.79 -7.73
N TRP A 19 -23.28 5.12 -7.43
CA TRP A 19 -23.36 3.65 -7.55
C TRP A 19 -23.10 3.12 -8.97
N THR A 20 -23.28 3.94 -10.01
CA THR A 20 -22.96 3.57 -11.39
C THR A 20 -21.47 3.57 -11.71
N GLN A 21 -20.62 4.11 -10.83
CA GLN A 21 -19.19 4.33 -11.07
C GLN A 21 -18.28 3.82 -9.93
N GLN A 22 -18.84 3.53 -8.75
CA GLN A 22 -18.11 2.93 -7.63
C GLN A 22 -18.31 1.42 -7.52
N GLU A 23 -17.46 0.79 -6.69
CA GLU A 23 -17.51 -0.63 -6.34
C GLU A 23 -17.71 -0.79 -4.82
N SER A 24 -18.40 -1.85 -4.42
CA SER A 24 -18.62 -2.18 -3.00
C SER A 24 -18.67 -3.68 -2.79
N ASN A 25 -17.97 -4.15 -1.75
CA ASN A 25 -18.00 -5.55 -1.34
C ASN A 25 -19.31 -5.94 -0.63
N SER A 26 -20.05 -4.97 -0.08
CA SER A 26 -21.31 -5.23 0.65
C SER A 26 -22.56 -5.12 -0.23
N THR A 27 -22.52 -4.28 -1.29
CA THR A 27 -23.67 -3.99 -2.17
C THR A 27 -23.40 -4.27 -3.65
N GLY A 28 -22.35 -5.04 -3.97
CA GLY A 28 -21.85 -5.24 -5.33
C GLY A 28 -22.88 -5.64 -6.40
N GLN A 29 -23.94 -6.37 -6.02
CA GLN A 29 -25.02 -6.75 -6.96
C GLN A 29 -25.75 -5.54 -7.56
N LEU A 30 -25.99 -4.49 -6.77
CA LEU A 30 -26.67 -3.27 -7.23
C LEU A 30 -25.77 -2.47 -8.18
N HIS A 31 -24.48 -2.35 -7.85
CA HIS A 31 -23.49 -1.69 -8.72
C HIS A 31 -23.37 -2.43 -10.07
N CYS A 32 -23.36 -3.76 -10.06
CA CYS A 32 -23.34 -4.57 -11.27
C CYS A 32 -24.61 -4.39 -12.12
N ALA A 33 -25.80 -4.37 -11.50
CA ALA A 33 -27.06 -4.18 -12.21
C ALA A 33 -27.15 -2.81 -12.89
N LEU A 34 -26.74 -1.74 -12.19
CA LEU A 34 -26.72 -0.38 -12.72
C LEU A 34 -25.69 -0.22 -13.85
N ASN A 35 -24.48 -0.77 -13.69
CA ASN A 35 -23.48 -0.79 -14.76
C ASN A 35 -23.96 -1.58 -15.98
N GLY A 36 -24.63 -2.71 -15.76
CA GLY A 36 -25.23 -3.51 -16.84
C GLY A 36 -26.32 -2.73 -17.59
N LEU A 37 -27.16 -2.00 -16.88
CA LEU A 37 -28.18 -1.14 -17.48
C LEU A 37 -27.56 0.02 -18.27
N GLU A 38 -26.53 0.68 -17.73
CA GLU A 38 -25.79 1.74 -18.44
C GLU A 38 -25.15 1.21 -19.72
N ARG A 39 -24.50 0.04 -19.64
CA ARG A 39 -23.90 -0.62 -20.81
C ARG A 39 -24.95 -1.00 -21.84
N TRP A 40 -26.10 -1.50 -21.40
CA TRP A 40 -27.18 -1.86 -22.32
C TRP A 40 -27.76 -0.64 -23.05
N LEU A 41 -28.00 0.47 -22.34
CA LEU A 41 -28.51 1.71 -22.94
C LEU A 41 -27.51 2.31 -23.95
N THR A 42 -26.22 2.35 -23.60
CA THR A 42 -25.17 2.84 -24.53
C THR A 42 -25.07 1.98 -25.79
N LEU A 43 -25.13 0.65 -25.66
CA LEU A 43 -25.16 -0.26 -26.82
C LEU A 43 -26.41 -0.09 -27.70
N ARG A 44 -27.57 0.25 -27.13
CA ARG A 44 -28.78 0.55 -27.91
C ARG A 44 -28.65 1.85 -28.69
N LEU A 45 -28.05 2.88 -28.08
CA LEU A 45 -27.73 4.12 -28.76
C LEU A 45 -26.73 3.91 -29.91
N ASP A 46 -25.70 3.08 -29.72
CA ASP A 46 -24.75 2.72 -30.79
C ASP A 46 -25.45 2.03 -31.98
N GLN A 47 -26.49 1.23 -31.70
CA GLN A 47 -27.31 0.58 -32.72
C GLN A 47 -28.32 1.53 -33.39
N GLY A 48 -28.38 2.80 -32.99
CA GLY A 48 -29.36 3.77 -33.49
C GLY A 48 -30.79 3.49 -33.04
N ALA A 49 -30.98 2.68 -31.99
CA ALA A 49 -32.31 2.41 -31.45
C ALA A 49 -32.81 3.59 -30.60
N ASP A 50 -34.11 3.86 -30.69
CA ASP A 50 -34.80 4.80 -29.81
C ASP A 50 -34.93 4.23 -28.39
N ILE A 51 -34.45 4.98 -27.41
CA ILE A 51 -34.47 4.61 -25.99
C ILE A 51 -35.33 5.55 -25.14
N ASP A 52 -36.01 6.53 -25.73
CA ASP A 52 -36.68 7.61 -25.01
C ASP A 52 -37.71 7.08 -24.02
N ARG A 53 -38.51 6.09 -24.43
CA ARG A 53 -39.48 5.40 -23.56
C ARG A 53 -38.87 4.83 -22.27
N TYR A 54 -37.60 4.42 -22.30
CA TYR A 54 -36.92 3.86 -21.14
C TYR A 54 -36.40 4.98 -20.23
N LEU A 55 -35.93 6.08 -20.83
CA LEU A 55 -35.46 7.26 -20.10
C LEU A 55 -36.63 7.97 -19.39
N GLU A 56 -37.75 8.15 -20.08
CA GLU A 56 -39.00 8.67 -19.50
C GLU A 56 -39.46 7.80 -18.34
N ARG A 57 -39.49 6.48 -18.53
CA ARG A 57 -39.88 5.54 -17.47
C ARG A 57 -38.97 5.64 -16.25
N LEU A 58 -37.66 5.79 -16.44
CA LEU A 58 -36.70 5.96 -15.33
C LEU A 58 -36.89 7.30 -14.60
N LEU A 59 -37.29 8.35 -15.30
CA LEU A 59 -37.61 9.66 -14.71
C LEU A 59 -38.97 9.67 -13.99
N ASP A 60 -39.96 8.96 -14.53
CA ASP A 60 -41.33 8.93 -14.02
C ASP A 60 -41.53 7.92 -12.87
N GLU A 61 -40.97 6.71 -13.00
CA GLU A 61 -41.11 5.64 -12.00
C GLU A 61 -39.96 5.64 -10.98
N GLY A 62 -38.82 6.28 -11.30
CA GLY A 62 -37.63 6.28 -10.47
C GLY A 62 -37.72 7.22 -9.27
N ASN A 63 -37.32 6.75 -8.09
CA ASN A 63 -37.27 7.55 -6.86
C ASN A 63 -35.89 7.54 -6.17
N SER A 64 -34.83 7.09 -6.85
CA SER A 64 -33.47 6.99 -6.32
C SER A 64 -32.50 7.87 -7.09
N LEU A 65 -31.58 8.55 -6.39
CA LEU A 65 -30.49 9.31 -7.02
C LEU A 65 -29.56 8.44 -7.88
N ALA A 66 -29.55 7.12 -7.68
CA ALA A 66 -28.79 6.20 -8.53
C ALA A 66 -29.28 6.24 -9.99
N PHE A 67 -30.59 6.40 -10.21
CA PHE A 67 -31.13 6.57 -11.56
C PHE A 67 -30.75 7.92 -12.15
N ILE A 68 -30.72 9.00 -11.36
CA ILE A 68 -30.24 10.29 -11.83
C ILE A 68 -28.75 10.22 -12.21
N GLY A 69 -27.92 9.55 -11.39
CA GLY A 69 -26.51 9.28 -11.72
C GLY A 69 -26.32 8.52 -13.04
N LEU A 70 -27.15 7.50 -13.29
CA LEU A 70 -27.21 6.75 -14.55
C LEU A 70 -27.60 7.64 -15.73
N LEU A 71 -28.70 8.39 -15.60
CA LEU A 71 -29.20 9.26 -16.67
C LEU A 71 -28.20 10.37 -17.01
N VAL A 72 -27.46 10.91 -16.02
CA VAL A 72 -26.36 11.84 -16.27
C VAL A 72 -25.26 11.17 -17.10
N ASN A 73 -24.87 9.92 -16.81
CA ASN A 73 -23.89 9.21 -17.65
C ASN A 73 -24.39 8.99 -19.08
N ILE A 74 -25.66 8.65 -19.26
CA ILE A 74 -26.27 8.52 -20.60
C ILE A 74 -26.31 9.87 -21.33
N ALA A 75 -26.65 10.95 -20.64
CA ALA A 75 -26.59 12.31 -21.19
C ALA A 75 -25.16 12.69 -21.60
N LYS A 76 -24.15 12.34 -20.79
CA LYS A 76 -22.74 12.57 -21.12
C LYS A 76 -22.28 11.77 -22.35
N TYR A 77 -22.80 10.55 -22.48
CA TYR A 77 -22.54 9.69 -23.63
C TYR A 77 -23.21 10.21 -24.91
N ARG A 78 -24.44 10.72 -24.84
CA ARG A 78 -25.16 11.31 -25.99
C ARG A 78 -25.82 12.65 -25.62
N PRO A 79 -25.08 13.77 -25.72
CA PRO A 79 -25.50 15.08 -25.22
C PRO A 79 -26.79 15.64 -25.84
N VAL A 80 -27.16 15.22 -27.05
CA VAL A 80 -28.40 15.64 -27.74
C VAL A 80 -29.65 15.33 -26.91
N LEU A 81 -29.60 14.31 -26.04
CA LEU A 81 -30.72 13.97 -25.15
C LEU A 81 -31.03 15.06 -24.12
N LEU A 82 -30.06 15.93 -23.79
CA LEU A 82 -30.25 17.08 -22.88
C LEU A 82 -31.14 18.19 -23.48
N SER A 83 -31.30 18.20 -24.80
CA SER A 83 -32.26 19.07 -25.51
C SER A 83 -33.65 18.44 -25.62
N GLY A 84 -33.82 17.20 -25.16
CA GLY A 84 -35.07 16.45 -25.26
C GLY A 84 -35.42 15.78 -23.94
N VAL A 85 -35.55 14.45 -23.96
CA VAL A 85 -36.05 13.63 -22.85
C VAL A 85 -35.26 13.77 -21.53
N LEU A 86 -33.96 14.10 -21.58
CA LEU A 86 -33.12 14.25 -20.39
C LEU A 86 -32.94 15.71 -19.92
N MET A 87 -33.59 16.68 -20.57
CA MET A 87 -33.60 18.07 -20.12
C MET A 87 -34.02 18.22 -18.63
N PRO A 88 -34.98 17.45 -18.09
CA PRO A 88 -35.39 17.57 -16.68
C PRO A 88 -34.28 17.29 -15.66
N VAL A 89 -33.22 16.55 -16.04
CA VAL A 89 -32.07 16.27 -15.17
C VAL A 89 -31.29 17.55 -14.82
N LEU A 90 -31.38 18.58 -15.66
CA LEU A 90 -30.72 19.87 -15.46
C LEU A 90 -31.45 20.80 -14.46
N SER A 91 -32.62 20.39 -13.97
CA SER A 91 -33.49 21.23 -13.14
C SER A 91 -32.94 21.56 -11.75
N SER A 92 -31.92 20.85 -11.27
CA SER A 92 -31.42 20.95 -9.90
C SER A 92 -29.92 21.16 -9.84
N GLU A 93 -29.48 22.17 -9.08
CA GLU A 93 -28.05 22.49 -8.90
C GLU A 93 -27.24 21.31 -8.38
N SER A 94 -27.80 20.48 -7.48
CA SER A 94 -27.01 19.44 -6.84
C SER A 94 -26.64 18.32 -7.81
N VAL A 95 -27.29 18.18 -8.96
CA VAL A 95 -26.85 17.23 -10.00
C VAL A 95 -25.47 17.63 -10.53
N PHE A 96 -25.22 18.93 -10.71
CA PHE A 96 -23.90 19.44 -11.15
C PHE A 96 -22.84 19.21 -10.06
N TRP A 97 -23.16 19.48 -8.80
CA TRP A 97 -22.24 19.25 -7.68
C TRP A 97 -21.91 17.76 -7.49
N LEU A 98 -22.92 16.90 -7.56
CA LEU A 98 -22.77 15.45 -7.43
C LEU A 98 -21.92 14.88 -8.58
N ASP A 99 -22.19 15.27 -9.83
CA ASP A 99 -21.38 14.84 -10.97
C ASP A 99 -19.93 15.35 -10.91
N ALA A 100 -19.72 16.60 -10.49
CA ALA A 100 -18.37 17.15 -10.31
C ALA A 100 -17.59 16.37 -9.23
N GLY A 101 -18.24 16.03 -8.11
CA GLY A 101 -17.67 15.19 -7.07
C GLY A 101 -17.33 13.79 -7.57
N ARG A 102 -18.25 13.18 -8.33
CA ARG A 102 -18.09 11.85 -8.94
C ARG A 102 -16.87 11.76 -9.85
N VAL A 103 -16.72 12.72 -10.77
CA VAL A 103 -15.58 12.76 -11.71
C VAL A 103 -14.27 12.97 -10.97
N LYS A 104 -14.23 13.89 -10.00
CA LYS A 104 -13.02 14.18 -9.21
C LYS A 104 -12.55 12.98 -8.37
N ASN A 105 -13.49 12.17 -7.88
CA ASN A 105 -13.23 11.04 -7.00
C ASN A 105 -13.23 9.68 -7.71
N SER A 106 -13.19 9.65 -9.04
CA SER A 106 -13.16 8.41 -9.82
C SER A 106 -11.92 7.58 -9.45
N ARG A 107 -12.12 6.41 -8.84
CA ARG A 107 -11.07 5.47 -8.44
C ARG A 107 -11.29 4.12 -9.12
N PHE A 108 -10.24 3.59 -9.74
CA PHE A 108 -10.23 2.23 -10.27
C PHE A 108 -9.46 1.31 -9.32
N ASN A 109 -10.11 0.25 -8.83
CA ASN A 109 -9.49 -0.70 -7.92
C ASN A 109 -8.64 -1.74 -8.68
N ALA A 110 -7.47 -1.32 -9.16
CA ALA A 110 -6.58 -2.17 -9.95
C ALA A 110 -6.21 -3.50 -9.25
N PHE A 111 -6.08 -3.47 -7.92
CA PHE A 111 -5.69 -4.63 -7.11
C PHE A 111 -6.78 -5.72 -7.03
N ALA A 112 -8.06 -5.33 -7.04
CA ALA A 112 -9.15 -6.31 -7.06
C ALA A 112 -9.23 -7.03 -8.41
N TRP A 113 -8.99 -6.32 -9.52
CA TRP A 113 -9.14 -6.85 -10.87
C TRP A 113 -7.90 -7.58 -11.39
N CYS A 114 -6.69 -7.29 -10.91
CA CYS A 114 -5.46 -7.90 -11.42
C CYS A 114 -5.43 -9.43 -11.27
N ARG A 115 -6.16 -9.98 -10.29
CA ARG A 115 -6.25 -11.44 -10.03
C ARG A 115 -7.21 -12.18 -10.96
N THR A 116 -7.98 -11.46 -11.79
CA THR A 116 -9.04 -12.02 -12.65
C THR A 116 -8.60 -12.27 -14.10
N GLY A 117 -7.33 -12.01 -14.41
CA GLY A 117 -6.75 -12.18 -15.75
C GLY A 117 -6.76 -10.89 -16.59
N GLU A 118 -5.85 -10.82 -17.56
CA GLU A 118 -5.55 -9.60 -18.33
C GLU A 118 -6.75 -9.08 -19.14
N SER A 119 -7.52 -9.97 -19.77
CA SER A 119 -8.69 -9.60 -20.57
C SER A 119 -9.78 -8.91 -19.74
N VAL A 120 -10.10 -9.48 -18.57
CA VAL A 120 -11.12 -8.94 -17.66
C VAL A 120 -10.64 -7.63 -17.04
N PHE A 121 -9.36 -7.57 -16.65
CA PHE A 121 -8.73 -6.36 -16.14
C PHE A 121 -8.80 -5.21 -17.16
N ASN A 122 -8.41 -5.45 -18.40
CA ASN A 122 -8.43 -4.44 -19.46
C ASN A 122 -9.87 -3.99 -19.75
N ALA A 123 -10.83 -4.91 -19.83
CA ALA A 123 -12.24 -4.55 -20.02
C ALA A 123 -12.80 -3.69 -18.88
N ALA A 124 -12.48 -4.02 -17.62
CA ALA A 124 -12.88 -3.23 -16.45
C ALA A 124 -12.21 -1.85 -16.44
N ARG A 125 -10.91 -1.79 -16.74
CA ARG A 125 -10.15 -0.53 -16.85
C ARG A 125 -10.75 0.37 -17.92
N ASP A 126 -10.98 -0.16 -19.12
CA ASP A 126 -11.48 0.62 -20.25
C ASP A 126 -12.92 1.12 -20.00
N TRP A 127 -13.73 0.33 -19.28
CA TRP A 127 -15.06 0.74 -18.83
C TRP A 127 -15.02 1.85 -17.78
N ALA A 128 -14.12 1.77 -16.80
CA ALA A 128 -13.95 2.82 -15.78
C ALA A 128 -13.37 4.10 -16.39
N ALA A 129 -12.45 3.98 -17.34
CA ALA A 129 -11.76 5.07 -18.01
C ALA A 129 -12.50 5.63 -19.24
N ALA A 130 -13.75 5.20 -19.50
CA ALA A 130 -14.49 5.63 -20.68
C ALA A 130 -14.61 7.17 -20.74
N PRO A 131 -14.34 7.83 -21.90
CA PRO A 131 -14.21 9.29 -21.96
C PRO A 131 -15.40 10.08 -21.41
N TYR A 132 -16.63 9.62 -21.65
CA TYR A 132 -17.85 10.28 -21.16
C TYR A 132 -18.02 10.21 -19.63
N ARG A 133 -17.39 9.23 -18.96
CA ARG A 133 -17.42 9.08 -17.49
C ARG A 133 -16.43 9.99 -16.77
N GLN A 134 -15.42 10.45 -17.50
CA GLN A 134 -14.37 11.35 -17.01
C GLN A 134 -14.69 12.83 -17.29
N ARG A 135 -15.73 13.10 -18.07
CA ARG A 135 -16.16 14.46 -18.43
C ARG A 135 -17.21 14.98 -17.44
N ASN A 136 -17.14 16.27 -17.10
CA ASN A 136 -18.12 16.91 -16.24
C ASN A 136 -19.38 17.32 -17.03
N LEU A 137 -20.56 17.16 -16.45
CA LEU A 137 -21.84 17.59 -17.04
C LEU A 137 -21.83 19.09 -17.37
N LEU A 138 -21.21 19.93 -16.54
CA LEU A 138 -21.11 21.37 -16.77
C LEU A 138 -20.37 21.67 -18.09
N GLU A 139 -19.31 20.94 -18.41
CA GLU A 139 -18.53 21.10 -19.66
C GLU A 139 -19.33 20.74 -20.92
N LEU A 140 -20.44 20.02 -20.79
CA LEU A 140 -21.36 19.70 -21.87
C LEU A 140 -22.50 20.71 -21.98
N VAL A 141 -23.00 21.17 -20.84
CA VAL A 141 -24.13 22.10 -20.78
C VAL A 141 -23.71 23.52 -21.19
N SER A 142 -22.52 23.98 -20.79
CA SER A 142 -22.00 25.31 -21.15
C SER A 142 -21.96 25.60 -22.67
N PRO A 143 -21.50 24.67 -23.55
CA PRO A 143 -21.63 24.88 -24.99
C PRO A 143 -23.07 24.66 -25.51
N LEU A 144 -23.89 23.86 -24.83
CA LEU A 144 -25.25 23.54 -25.25
C LEU A 144 -26.20 24.73 -25.08
N ILE A 145 -26.14 25.45 -23.96
CA ILE A 145 -27.01 26.62 -23.70
C ILE A 145 -26.91 27.69 -24.79
N ARG A 146 -25.74 27.84 -25.42
CA ARG A 146 -25.58 28.82 -26.52
C ARG A 146 -26.16 28.36 -27.85
N ARG A 147 -26.21 27.04 -28.05
CA ARG A 147 -26.69 26.43 -29.31
C ARG A 147 -28.19 26.16 -29.28
N ASP A 148 -28.74 25.97 -28.09
CA ASP A 148 -30.13 25.59 -27.87
C ASP A 148 -30.83 26.57 -26.92
N VAL A 149 -31.63 27.45 -27.53
CA VAL A 149 -32.43 28.47 -26.82
C VAL A 149 -33.44 27.82 -25.85
N GLY A 150 -33.93 26.61 -26.15
CA GLY A 150 -34.85 25.87 -25.28
C GLY A 150 -34.17 25.46 -23.98
N VAL A 151 -32.97 24.88 -24.07
CA VAL A 151 -32.17 24.49 -22.91
C VAL A 151 -31.75 25.70 -22.08
N ALA A 152 -31.32 26.80 -22.71
CA ALA A 152 -31.00 28.04 -22.01
C ALA A 152 -32.20 28.63 -21.25
N THR A 153 -33.37 28.66 -21.88
CA THR A 153 -34.61 29.15 -21.27
C THR A 153 -35.03 28.27 -20.09
N PHE A 154 -34.94 26.94 -20.25
CA PHE A 154 -35.22 25.98 -19.18
C PHE A 154 -34.29 26.16 -17.98
N LEU A 155 -32.98 26.25 -18.22
CA LEU A 155 -32.00 26.46 -17.15
C LEU A 155 -32.18 27.80 -16.44
N LYS A 156 -32.46 28.89 -17.16
CA LYS A 156 -32.79 30.18 -16.55
C LYS A 156 -34.01 30.09 -15.62
N ALA A 157 -35.06 29.39 -16.06
CA ALA A 157 -36.23 29.14 -15.24
C ALA A 157 -35.92 28.24 -14.02
N ALA A 158 -35.12 27.19 -14.19
CA ALA A 158 -34.70 26.30 -13.12
C ALA A 158 -33.85 27.03 -12.06
N MET A 159 -32.84 27.80 -12.50
CA MET A 159 -31.96 28.59 -11.64
C MET A 159 -32.72 29.57 -10.75
N SER A 160 -33.83 30.15 -11.25
CA SER A 160 -34.68 31.05 -10.46
C SER A 160 -35.35 30.39 -9.24
N ASN A 161 -35.45 29.05 -9.26
CA ASN A 161 -36.01 28.25 -8.17
C ASN A 161 -34.93 27.69 -7.22
N TRP A 162 -33.64 27.85 -7.55
CA TRP A 162 -32.55 27.37 -6.72
C TRP A 162 -32.36 28.25 -5.48
N LYS A 163 -32.07 27.63 -4.34
CA LYS A 163 -31.90 28.35 -3.07
C LYS A 163 -30.43 28.63 -2.84
N LYS A 164 -30.05 29.91 -2.87
CA LYS A 164 -28.67 30.32 -2.53
C LYS A 164 -28.31 29.83 -1.11
N PRO A 165 -27.19 29.10 -0.95
CA PRO A 165 -26.72 28.66 0.37
C PRO A 165 -26.44 29.82 1.32
N LYS A 166 -26.51 29.55 2.63
CA LYS A 166 -26.21 30.55 3.68
C LYS A 166 -24.72 30.66 4.01
N ALA A 167 -23.97 29.57 3.83
CA ALA A 167 -22.54 29.56 4.14
C ALA A 167 -21.79 30.40 3.08
N PRO A 168 -20.90 31.33 3.48
CA PRO A 168 -20.24 32.25 2.55
C PRO A 168 -19.51 31.54 1.39
N LYS A 169 -18.81 30.44 1.69
CA LYS A 169 -18.11 29.64 0.67
C LYS A 169 -19.08 29.03 -0.35
N GLU A 170 -20.10 28.32 0.14
CA GLU A 170 -21.11 27.68 -0.70
C GLU A 170 -21.91 28.70 -1.50
N ALA A 171 -22.15 29.89 -0.94
CA ALA A 171 -22.83 31.00 -1.61
C ALA A 171 -22.03 31.55 -2.79
N ILE A 172 -20.70 31.60 -2.70
CA ILE A 172 -19.79 32.00 -3.78
C ILE A 172 -19.74 30.90 -4.85
N GLU A 173 -19.53 29.64 -4.45
CA GLU A 173 -19.53 28.48 -5.36
C GLU A 173 -20.85 28.37 -6.13
N PHE A 174 -21.99 28.57 -5.45
CA PHE A 174 -23.32 28.68 -6.05
C PHE A 174 -23.41 29.79 -7.10
N SER A 175 -22.88 30.98 -6.78
CA SER A 175 -22.94 32.14 -7.67
C SER A 175 -22.06 31.93 -8.91
N ILE A 176 -20.92 31.25 -8.78
CA ILE A 176 -20.06 30.84 -9.90
C ILE A 176 -20.78 29.82 -10.79
N LEU A 177 -21.41 28.80 -10.20
CA LEU A 177 -22.15 27.79 -10.96
C LEU A 177 -23.28 28.44 -11.78
N CYS A 178 -24.08 29.32 -11.17
CA CYS A 178 -25.14 30.03 -11.87
C CYS A 178 -24.58 30.88 -13.02
N ALA A 179 -23.43 31.55 -12.82
CA ALA A 179 -22.80 32.33 -13.87
C ALA A 179 -22.35 31.46 -15.06
N GLN A 180 -21.83 30.24 -14.80
CA GLN A 180 -21.42 29.29 -15.84
C GLN A 180 -22.58 28.64 -16.61
N LEU A 181 -23.81 28.74 -16.08
CA LEU A 181 -25.03 28.22 -16.72
C LEU A 181 -25.86 29.32 -17.39
N ASP A 182 -25.40 30.56 -17.35
CA ASP A 182 -26.02 31.68 -18.06
C ASP A 182 -25.26 32.00 -19.35
N GLU A 183 -25.96 31.89 -20.47
CA GLU A 183 -25.45 32.17 -21.81
C GLU A 183 -24.89 33.60 -21.94
N ALA A 184 -25.39 34.56 -21.14
CA ALA A 184 -24.97 35.96 -21.19
C ALA A 184 -23.51 36.18 -20.75
N ASN A 185 -22.91 35.23 -20.03
CA ASN A 185 -21.54 35.33 -19.50
C ASN A 185 -20.48 34.73 -20.44
N TYR A 186 -20.83 34.40 -21.68
CA TYR A 186 -19.90 33.85 -22.66
C TYR A 186 -19.66 34.82 -23.81
N ARG A 187 -18.40 35.07 -24.16
CA ARG A 187 -17.99 35.90 -25.30
C ARG A 187 -17.28 35.07 -26.36
N VAL A 188 -17.49 35.43 -27.62
CA VAL A 188 -16.80 34.82 -28.77
C VAL A 188 -15.60 35.71 -29.12
N ASN A 189 -14.41 35.14 -29.02
CA ASN A 189 -13.15 35.75 -29.41
C ASN A 189 -12.64 35.02 -30.66
N HIS A 190 -12.34 35.76 -31.72
CA HIS A 190 -11.69 35.20 -32.90
C HIS A 190 -10.18 35.27 -32.70
N ASP A 191 -9.50 34.13 -32.83
CA ASP A 191 -8.04 34.11 -32.87
C ASP A 191 -7.58 34.90 -34.12
N PRO A 192 -6.83 36.00 -33.96
CA PRO A 192 -6.39 36.84 -35.08
C PRO A 192 -5.49 36.13 -36.10
N HIS A 193 -4.89 35.00 -35.73
CA HIS A 193 -3.90 34.30 -36.57
C HIS A 193 -4.46 33.05 -37.24
N THR A 194 -5.36 32.34 -36.57
CA THR A 194 -5.95 31.08 -37.07
C THR A 194 -7.38 31.25 -37.60
N GLY A 195 -8.05 32.37 -37.26
CA GLY A 195 -9.46 32.60 -37.57
C GLY A 195 -10.42 31.70 -36.78
N GLU A 196 -9.90 30.91 -35.83
CA GLU A 196 -10.68 29.98 -35.02
C GLU A 196 -11.51 30.73 -33.97
N GLU A 197 -12.80 30.40 -33.88
CA GLU A 197 -13.70 30.95 -32.87
C GLU A 197 -13.45 30.28 -31.52
N THR A 198 -12.85 31.02 -30.59
CA THR A 198 -12.70 30.62 -29.18
C THR A 198 -13.79 31.25 -28.35
N VAL A 199 -14.31 30.49 -27.39
CA VAL A 199 -15.41 30.95 -26.54
C VAL A 199 -14.89 31.01 -25.12
N GLU A 200 -14.90 32.22 -24.56
CA GLU A 200 -14.37 32.48 -23.24
C GLU A 200 -15.50 32.82 -22.28
N PHE A 201 -15.46 32.20 -21.10
CA PHE A 201 -16.36 32.50 -19.99
C PHE A 201 -15.85 33.76 -19.26
N ASP A 202 -16.64 34.83 -19.26
CA ASP A 202 -16.36 36.04 -18.49
C ASP A 202 -17.18 36.03 -17.19
N CYS A 203 -16.53 35.64 -16.10
CA CYS A 203 -17.16 35.61 -14.78
C CYS A 203 -17.55 37.04 -14.33
N PRO A 204 -18.80 37.28 -13.87
CA PRO A 204 -19.25 38.59 -13.43
C PRO A 204 -18.35 39.21 -12.34
N GLU A 205 -18.07 40.52 -12.47
CA GLU A 205 -17.15 41.22 -11.58
C GLU A 205 -17.57 41.17 -10.11
N ALA A 206 -18.88 41.21 -9.84
CA ALA A 206 -19.42 41.07 -8.48
C ALA A 206 -19.01 39.74 -7.81
N VAL A 207 -18.99 38.63 -8.57
CA VAL A 207 -18.61 37.31 -8.06
C VAL A 207 -17.09 37.22 -7.86
N LYS A 208 -16.29 37.82 -8.77
CA LYS A 208 -14.83 37.93 -8.63
C LYS A 208 -14.44 38.66 -7.35
N VAL A 209 -15.07 39.81 -7.07
CA VAL A 209 -14.80 40.60 -5.85
C VAL A 209 -15.19 39.84 -4.59
N GLU A 210 -16.34 39.17 -4.57
CA GLU A 210 -16.80 38.36 -3.43
C GLU A 210 -15.83 37.19 -3.13
N ALA A 211 -15.36 36.50 -4.17
CA ALA A 211 -14.38 35.42 -4.06
C ALA A 211 -13.03 35.91 -3.52
N VAL A 212 -12.51 37.03 -4.03
CA VAL A 212 -11.24 37.61 -3.55
C VAL A 212 -11.36 38.06 -2.09
N ALA A 213 -12.46 38.72 -1.72
CA ALA A 213 -12.70 39.13 -0.34
C ALA A 213 -12.77 37.93 0.63
N PHE A 214 -13.46 36.86 0.23
CA PHE A 214 -13.52 35.63 1.02
C PHE A 214 -12.15 34.94 1.16
N GLN A 215 -11.36 34.89 0.08
CA GLN A 215 -9.99 34.36 0.12
C GLN A 215 -9.09 35.19 1.05
N GLN A 216 -9.16 36.52 0.99
CA GLN A 216 -8.39 37.41 1.87
C GLN A 216 -8.80 37.25 3.34
N ALA A 217 -10.10 37.17 3.63
CA ALA A 217 -10.61 36.95 4.98
C ALA A 217 -10.23 35.56 5.54
N SER A 218 -10.19 34.54 4.68
CA SER A 218 -9.85 33.16 5.07
C SER A 218 -8.34 32.88 5.11
N ALA A 219 -7.51 33.76 4.53
CA ALA A 219 -6.08 33.56 4.40
C ALA A 219 -5.35 33.33 5.75
N PRO A 220 -5.65 34.05 6.85
CA PRO A 220 -5.03 33.78 8.14
C PRO A 220 -5.35 32.39 8.68
N LYS A 221 -6.62 31.95 8.58
CA LYS A 221 -7.05 30.61 9.02
C LYS A 221 -6.38 29.51 8.19
N LEU A 222 -6.33 29.68 6.86
CA LEU A 222 -5.64 28.74 5.96
C LEU A 222 -4.12 28.69 6.22
N ARG A 223 -3.49 29.83 6.50
CA ARG A 223 -2.06 29.87 6.89
C ARG A 223 -1.82 29.11 8.19
N ASN A 224 -2.67 29.28 9.20
CA ASN A 224 -2.58 28.56 10.47
C ASN A 224 -2.76 27.04 10.25
N LEU A 225 -3.73 26.63 9.44
CA LEU A 225 -3.99 25.23 9.11
C LEU A 225 -2.82 24.56 8.36
N MET A 226 -2.13 25.31 7.48
CA MET A 226 -1.02 24.79 6.69
C MET A 226 0.35 24.98 7.34
N LEU A 227 0.46 25.66 8.50
CA LEU A 227 1.76 26.04 9.06
C LEU A 227 2.62 24.82 9.40
N ALA A 228 2.11 23.89 10.20
CA ALA A 228 2.83 22.66 10.53
C ALA A 228 3.27 21.87 9.28
N TYR A 229 2.41 21.78 8.27
CA TYR A 229 2.75 21.12 7.00
C TYR A 229 3.90 21.82 6.27
N ARG A 230 3.90 23.15 6.21
CA ARG A 230 5.02 23.91 5.62
C ARG A 230 6.31 23.75 6.41
N CYS A 231 6.24 23.80 7.74
CA CYS A 231 7.38 23.55 8.61
C CYS A 231 7.96 22.15 8.39
N GLU A 232 7.11 21.14 8.20
CA GLU A 232 7.52 19.78 7.85
C GLU A 232 8.22 19.72 6.50
N GLN A 233 7.70 20.36 5.46
CA GLN A 233 8.37 20.45 4.16
C GLN A 233 9.76 21.08 4.27
N VAL A 234 9.90 22.17 5.04
CA VAL A 234 11.19 22.84 5.26
C VAL A 234 12.16 21.92 6.02
N LEU A 235 11.69 21.24 7.08
CA LEU A 235 12.51 20.29 7.86
C LEU A 235 12.95 19.08 7.03
N GLN A 236 12.09 18.58 6.14
CA GLN A 236 12.41 17.48 5.23
C GLN A 236 13.42 17.90 4.15
N GLN A 237 13.24 19.08 3.56
CA GLN A 237 14.18 19.64 2.57
C GLN A 237 15.51 20.11 3.19
N ARG A 238 15.53 20.32 4.51
CA ARG A 238 16.70 20.81 5.28
C ARG A 238 17.29 22.11 4.72
N GLY A 239 16.44 22.96 4.15
CA GLY A 239 16.83 24.26 3.63
C GLY A 239 17.18 25.25 4.74
N GLU A 240 18.01 26.24 4.41
CA GLU A 240 18.18 27.44 5.24
C GLU A 240 16.88 28.26 5.21
N LEU A 241 16.45 28.73 6.38
CA LEU A 241 15.26 29.55 6.50
C LEU A 241 15.62 31.02 6.26
N ALA A 242 14.90 31.70 5.37
CA ALA A 242 15.06 33.12 5.17
C ALA A 242 14.67 33.92 6.42
N ASP A 243 15.38 35.03 6.70
CA ASP A 243 15.15 35.86 7.89
C ASP A 243 13.69 36.31 8.06
N ARG A 244 13.01 36.60 6.95
CA ARG A 244 11.59 36.96 6.94
C ARG A 244 10.70 35.84 7.45
N ASP A 245 10.97 34.61 7.03
CA ASP A 245 10.19 33.45 7.45
C ASP A 245 10.52 33.05 8.89
N ALA A 246 11.78 33.23 9.31
CA ALA A 246 12.19 33.07 10.71
C ALA A 246 11.45 34.05 11.64
N GLU A 247 11.29 35.32 11.23
CA GLU A 247 10.50 36.30 11.99
C GLU A 247 9.03 35.87 12.14
N ILE A 248 8.43 35.36 11.07
CA ILE A 248 7.04 34.87 11.08
C ILE A 248 6.91 33.71 12.07
N LEU A 249 7.81 32.73 12.04
CA LEU A 249 7.78 31.60 12.98
C LEU A 249 8.01 32.05 14.42
N ALA A 250 8.90 33.02 14.67
CA ALA A 250 9.14 33.54 16.01
C ALA A 250 7.89 34.24 16.57
N SER A 251 7.12 34.95 15.73
CA SER A 251 5.85 35.55 16.14
C SER A 251 4.78 34.52 16.57
N VAL A 252 4.84 33.30 16.03
CA VAL A 252 3.93 32.20 16.42
C VAL A 252 4.25 31.70 17.83
N LEU A 253 5.53 31.73 18.24
CA LEU A 253 5.95 31.36 19.59
C LEU A 253 5.50 32.36 20.65
N THR A 254 5.46 33.66 20.30
CA THR A 254 5.12 34.74 21.23
C THR A 254 3.63 35.10 21.24
N ALA A 255 2.86 34.65 20.25
CA ALA A 255 1.42 34.87 20.18
C ALA A 255 0.71 34.31 21.43
N ALA A 256 -0.22 35.07 22.01
CA ALA A 256 -1.01 34.64 23.16
C ALA A 256 -1.78 33.33 22.86
N PRO A 257 -1.93 32.42 23.83
CA PRO A 257 -2.79 31.26 23.67
C PRO A 257 -4.23 31.72 23.41
N THR A 258 -4.78 31.35 22.27
CA THR A 258 -6.19 31.56 21.94
C THR A 258 -6.88 30.22 22.16
N GLU A 259 -8.10 30.21 22.73
CA GLU A 259 -8.87 28.97 22.78
C GLU A 259 -9.06 28.45 21.35
N ASP A 260 -8.56 27.25 21.08
CA ASP A 260 -8.82 26.57 19.82
C ASP A 260 -10.33 26.34 19.71
N ASP A 261 -10.91 26.58 18.53
CA ASP A 261 -12.27 26.12 18.22
C ASP A 261 -12.38 24.61 18.54
N SER A 262 -13.58 24.11 18.86
CA SER A 262 -13.78 22.68 19.18
C SER A 262 -13.20 21.72 18.14
N ASP A 263 -13.18 22.17 16.88
CA ASP A 263 -12.72 21.42 15.71
C ASP A 263 -11.19 21.54 15.48
N ASP A 264 -10.51 22.46 16.17
CA ASP A 264 -9.07 22.78 16.01
C ASP A 264 -8.25 22.51 17.29
N LYS A 265 -8.81 21.80 18.28
CA LYS A 265 -8.17 21.53 19.57
C LYS A 265 -6.77 20.90 19.43
N GLY A 266 -5.74 21.60 19.93
CA GLY A 266 -4.34 21.17 19.90
C GLY A 266 -3.55 21.68 18.68
N ARG A 267 -4.18 22.39 17.74
CA ARG A 267 -3.53 22.95 16.55
C ARG A 267 -2.53 24.02 16.90
N GLN A 268 -2.85 24.92 17.84
CA GLN A 268 -1.91 25.96 18.26
C GLN A 268 -0.64 25.35 18.88
N ALA A 269 -0.78 24.33 19.73
CA ALA A 269 0.36 23.61 20.32
C ALA A 269 1.21 22.92 19.25
N LEU A 270 0.58 22.26 18.27
CA LEU A 270 1.27 21.66 17.12
C LEU A 270 2.08 22.71 16.34
N ASN A 271 1.48 23.85 16.04
CA ASN A 271 2.10 24.92 15.26
C ASN A 271 3.25 25.60 15.99
N ARG A 272 3.14 25.82 17.31
CA ARG A 272 4.26 26.31 18.13
C ARG A 272 5.42 25.33 18.13
N LEU A 273 5.13 24.04 18.29
CA LEU A 273 6.17 23.01 18.30
C LEU A 273 6.86 22.86 16.94
N ALA A 274 6.09 22.93 15.85
CA ALA A 274 6.61 22.95 14.49
C ALA A 274 7.48 24.19 14.23
N ALA A 275 7.01 25.39 14.62
CA ALA A 275 7.78 26.62 14.50
C ALA A 275 9.10 26.56 15.30
N ALA A 276 9.06 26.09 16.55
CA ALA A 276 10.23 25.94 17.41
C ALA A 276 11.27 24.99 16.79
N ALA A 277 10.83 23.83 16.31
CA ALA A 277 11.70 22.85 15.67
C ALA A 277 12.35 23.39 14.39
N THR A 278 11.56 24.02 13.50
CA THR A 278 12.05 24.60 12.24
C THR A 278 13.03 25.75 12.49
N LEU A 279 12.76 26.63 13.46
CA LEU A 279 13.70 27.70 13.82
C LEU A 279 15.05 27.11 14.30
N VAL A 280 15.01 26.17 15.23
CA VAL A 280 16.23 25.56 15.80
C VAL A 280 17.07 24.84 14.75
N VAL A 281 16.42 24.15 13.81
CA VAL A 281 17.11 23.31 12.80
C VAL A 281 17.58 24.14 11.60
N CYS A 282 16.78 25.10 11.13
CA CYS A 282 16.97 25.77 9.84
C CYS A 282 17.37 27.26 9.93
N ALA A 283 17.24 27.91 11.10
CA ALA A 283 17.49 29.35 11.27
C ALA A 283 18.69 29.65 12.19
N GLY A 284 19.73 28.81 12.18
CA GLY A 284 20.85 28.88 13.12
C GLY A 284 21.59 30.23 13.15
N ALA A 285 21.86 30.83 11.99
CA ALA A 285 22.53 32.14 11.89
C ALA A 285 21.64 33.27 12.45
N TRP A 286 20.35 33.24 12.14
CA TRP A 286 19.37 34.21 12.63
C TRP A 286 19.16 34.10 14.15
N LEU A 287 19.07 32.88 14.68
CA LEU A 287 18.93 32.64 16.13
C LEU A 287 20.17 33.09 16.92
N ALA A 288 21.37 32.97 16.36
CA ALA A 288 22.59 33.43 17.02
C ALA A 288 22.57 34.94 17.32
N ALA A 289 21.85 35.73 16.51
CA ALA A 289 21.64 37.15 16.70
C ALA A 289 20.48 37.49 17.65
N ARG A 290 19.61 36.53 17.99
CA ARG A 290 18.37 36.71 18.76
C ARG A 290 18.18 35.64 19.83
N ARG A 291 18.83 35.86 20.96
CA ARG A 291 18.86 34.91 22.10
C ARG A 291 17.49 34.69 22.74
N ASP A 292 16.62 35.69 22.70
CA ASP A 292 15.24 35.62 23.17
C ASP A 292 14.41 34.62 22.37
N ALA A 293 14.49 34.68 21.03
CA ALA A 293 13.84 33.72 20.15
C ALA A 293 14.43 32.32 20.27
N GLU A 294 15.76 32.21 20.46
CA GLU A 294 16.43 30.93 20.71
C GLU A 294 15.96 30.25 22.00
N GLU A 295 15.90 30.99 23.11
CA GLU A 295 15.41 30.42 24.37
C GLU A 295 13.90 30.15 24.35
N ALA A 296 13.09 30.95 23.65
CA ALA A 296 11.66 30.64 23.46
C ALA A 296 11.47 29.30 22.72
N ALA A 297 12.19 29.09 21.61
CA ALA A 297 12.13 27.84 20.85
C ALA A 297 12.62 26.63 21.68
N LYS A 298 13.74 26.78 22.41
CA LYS A 298 14.23 25.73 23.32
C LYS A 298 13.24 25.44 24.45
N SER A 299 12.59 26.47 25.00
CA SER A 299 11.60 26.32 26.07
C SER A 299 10.42 25.46 25.61
N GLU A 300 9.86 25.73 24.43
CA GLU A 300 8.76 24.92 23.86
C GLU A 300 9.17 23.45 23.67
N LEU A 301 10.39 23.19 23.17
CA LEU A 301 10.91 21.83 23.02
C LEU A 301 11.10 21.12 24.38
N ARG A 302 11.56 21.84 25.41
CA ARG A 302 11.69 21.30 26.78
C ARG A 302 10.32 20.97 27.36
N VAL A 303 9.34 21.87 27.23
CA VAL A 303 7.96 21.65 27.69
C VAL A 303 7.35 20.42 27.01
N ALA A 304 7.57 20.26 25.70
CA ALA A 304 7.11 19.08 24.98
C ALA A 304 7.73 17.78 25.52
N ALA A 305 9.04 17.78 25.83
CA ALA A 305 9.74 16.62 26.38
C ALA A 305 9.34 16.31 27.84
N ASP A 306 9.25 17.34 28.69
CA ASP A 306 8.90 17.23 30.11
C ASP A 306 7.42 16.85 30.30
N GLY A 307 6.55 17.21 29.35
CA GLY A 307 5.15 16.81 29.31
C GLY A 307 4.90 15.34 28.93
N ILE A 308 5.94 14.57 28.58
CA ILE A 308 5.79 13.15 28.27
C ILE A 308 5.60 12.35 29.57
N ALA A 309 4.43 11.72 29.68
CA ALA A 309 4.08 10.88 30.81
C ALA A 309 5.08 9.74 31.07
N ASN A 310 5.14 9.30 32.32
CA ASN A 310 5.94 8.15 32.74
C ASN A 310 5.09 6.90 33.03
N ASP A 311 3.76 7.05 33.15
CA ASP A 311 2.84 5.94 33.39
C ASP A 311 2.45 5.23 32.08
N PHE A 312 2.18 3.93 32.21
CA PHE A 312 1.91 3.07 31.06
C PHE A 312 0.64 3.44 30.33
N GLU A 313 -0.43 3.81 31.05
CA GLU A 313 -1.74 4.06 30.46
C GLU A 313 -1.70 5.30 29.54
N SER A 314 -1.04 6.37 29.97
CA SER A 314 -0.83 7.57 29.16
C SER A 314 0.02 7.29 27.91
N LEU A 315 1.07 6.48 28.04
CA LEU A 315 1.92 6.06 26.91
C LEU A 315 1.16 5.15 25.94
N ARG A 316 0.32 4.23 26.44
CA ARG A 316 -0.55 3.37 25.63
C ARG A 316 -1.61 4.18 24.89
N ARG A 317 -2.27 5.13 25.56
CA ARG A 317 -3.24 6.03 24.92
C ARG A 317 -2.61 6.84 23.79
N ARG A 318 -1.33 7.23 23.94
CA ARG A 318 -0.61 7.97 22.90
C ARG A 318 -0.35 7.15 21.63
N ARG A 319 -0.11 5.84 21.74
CA ARG A 319 0.06 4.95 20.57
C ARG A 319 -1.14 4.90 19.64
N VAL A 320 -2.33 5.19 20.16
CA VAL A 320 -3.61 5.11 19.43
C VAL A 320 -4.04 6.49 18.90
N ARG A 321 -3.28 7.56 19.20
CA ARG A 321 -3.60 8.88 18.67
C ARG A 321 -3.05 9.09 17.27
N PHE A 322 -3.79 9.86 16.49
CA PHE A 322 -3.44 10.28 15.13
C PHE A 322 -2.86 11.71 15.09
N ASP A 323 -2.71 12.39 16.24
CA ASP A 323 -2.03 13.68 16.32
C ASP A 323 -0.51 13.47 16.42
N GLU A 324 0.27 14.15 15.57
CA GLU A 324 1.72 13.93 15.44
C GLU A 324 2.58 15.11 15.96
N PRO A 325 2.34 15.71 17.14
CA PRO A 325 3.12 16.88 17.55
C PRO A 325 4.57 16.53 17.87
N LEU A 326 4.84 15.35 18.44
CA LEU A 326 6.19 15.02 18.93
C LEU A 326 7.20 14.77 17.81
N LYS A 327 6.76 14.54 16.56
CA LYS A 327 7.68 14.45 15.41
C LYS A 327 8.51 15.73 15.23
N PHE A 328 7.91 16.89 15.44
CA PHE A 328 8.61 18.17 15.39
C PHE A 328 9.59 18.32 16.55
N ALA A 329 9.17 17.94 17.76
CA ALA A 329 10.06 17.92 18.93
C ALA A 329 11.29 17.03 18.67
N ALA A 330 11.11 15.87 18.05
CA ALA A 330 12.20 14.97 17.68
C ALA A 330 13.25 15.66 16.78
N HIS A 331 12.83 16.41 15.76
CA HIS A 331 13.76 17.19 14.91
C HIS A 331 14.58 18.20 15.72
N GLY A 332 13.92 19.05 16.50
CA GLY A 332 14.57 20.11 17.28
C GLY A 332 15.50 19.56 18.37
N ILE A 333 15.00 18.61 19.17
CA ILE A 333 15.76 18.00 20.27
C ILE A 333 16.98 17.23 19.75
N PHE A 334 16.81 16.45 18.67
CA PHE A 334 17.93 15.73 18.07
C PHE A 334 19.01 16.69 17.56
N HIS A 335 18.62 17.80 16.92
CA HIS A 335 19.56 18.81 16.45
C HIS A 335 20.36 19.44 17.62
N LEU A 336 19.68 19.80 18.72
CA LEU A 336 20.30 20.39 19.90
C LEU A 336 21.23 19.40 20.62
N TRP A 337 20.83 18.14 20.76
CA TRP A 337 21.70 17.09 21.31
C TRP A 337 22.95 16.89 20.46
N ARG A 338 22.82 16.84 19.13
CA ARG A 338 23.95 16.68 18.20
C ARG A 338 24.91 17.88 18.21
N ARG A 339 24.39 19.11 18.34
CA ARG A 339 25.20 20.34 18.42
C ARG A 339 26.12 20.34 19.66
N GLY A 340 25.73 19.63 20.72
CA GLY A 340 26.49 19.52 21.95
C GLY A 340 26.46 20.80 22.79
N GLY A 341 27.35 20.87 23.80
CA GLY A 341 27.50 22.03 24.69
C GLY A 341 27.13 21.72 26.15
N SER A 342 27.05 22.76 26.99
CA SER A 342 26.78 22.61 28.43
C SER A 342 25.40 21.98 28.73
N GLU A 343 24.43 22.11 27.82
CA GLU A 343 23.09 21.54 27.95
C GLU A 343 22.92 20.15 27.34
N GLU A 344 23.97 19.58 26.72
CA GLU A 344 23.91 18.25 26.09
C GLU A 344 23.26 17.17 26.99
N PRO A 345 23.58 17.07 28.31
CA PRO A 345 22.89 16.14 29.21
C PRO A 345 21.37 16.25 29.22
N ARG A 346 20.86 17.49 29.15
CA ARG A 346 19.42 17.76 29.23
C ARG A 346 18.74 17.39 27.92
N TRP A 347 19.36 17.72 26.79
CA TRP A 347 18.87 17.35 25.46
C TRP A 347 18.94 15.85 25.20
N GLU A 348 19.93 15.16 25.77
CA GLU A 348 20.02 13.71 25.73
C GLU A 348 18.89 13.03 26.51
N GLN A 349 18.59 13.50 27.72
CA GLN A 349 17.44 13.02 28.47
C GLN A 349 16.13 13.29 27.72
N ALA A 350 15.96 14.50 27.16
CA ALA A 350 14.80 14.85 26.35
C ALA A 350 14.66 13.94 25.11
N LEU A 351 15.78 13.62 24.44
CA LEU A 351 15.81 12.69 23.31
C LEU A 351 15.30 11.30 23.71
N LEU A 352 15.73 10.77 24.87
CA LEU A 352 15.25 9.49 25.36
C LEU A 352 13.78 9.55 25.82
N CYS A 353 13.30 10.67 26.35
CA CYS A 353 11.87 10.87 26.61
C CYS A 353 11.06 10.77 25.30
N ILE A 354 11.50 11.45 24.23
CA ILE A 354 10.84 11.42 22.92
C ILE A 354 10.85 10.01 22.33
N LEU A 355 12.00 9.32 22.35
CA LEU A 355 12.13 7.94 21.86
C LEU A 355 11.19 6.97 22.60
N THR A 356 11.00 7.18 23.90
CA THR A 356 10.18 6.33 24.77
C THR A 356 8.79 6.91 25.05
N SER A 357 8.30 7.80 24.18
CA SER A 357 7.02 8.51 24.36
C SER A 357 5.80 7.67 23.96
N GLY A 358 6.00 6.56 23.23
CA GLY A 358 4.92 5.78 22.63
C GLY A 358 4.38 6.35 21.32
N ASP A 359 4.93 7.47 20.83
CA ASP A 359 4.66 8.02 19.50
C ASP A 359 5.61 7.40 18.47
N GLY A 360 5.07 6.59 17.56
CA GLY A 360 5.82 5.90 16.52
C GLY A 360 6.48 6.85 15.53
N HIS A 361 5.80 7.94 15.14
CA HIS A 361 6.35 8.92 14.21
C HIS A 361 7.55 9.65 14.80
N ALA A 362 7.47 10.04 16.08
CA ALA A 362 8.59 10.67 16.77
C ALA A 362 9.80 9.72 16.86
N ALA A 363 9.57 8.44 17.19
CA ALA A 363 10.63 7.43 17.18
C ALA A 363 11.24 7.23 15.79
N GLY A 364 10.42 7.21 14.74
CA GLY A 364 10.88 7.10 13.36
C GLY A 364 11.73 8.29 12.92
N VAL A 365 11.35 9.52 13.29
CA VAL A 365 12.18 10.71 13.05
C VAL A 365 13.54 10.60 13.74
N VAL A 366 13.57 10.17 15.02
CA VAL A 366 14.84 9.96 15.73
C VAL A 366 15.71 8.92 15.02
N GLY A 367 15.13 7.78 14.63
CA GLY A 367 15.83 6.72 13.89
C GLY A 367 16.40 7.21 12.56
N PHE A 368 15.60 7.92 11.76
CA PHE A 368 16.01 8.49 10.48
C PHE A 368 17.14 9.52 10.63
N LEU A 369 17.00 10.48 11.55
CA LEU A 369 18.03 11.49 11.79
C LEU A 369 19.34 10.89 12.30
N ALA A 370 19.23 9.89 13.17
CA ALA A 370 20.37 9.16 13.70
C ALA A 370 21.10 8.36 12.62
N HIS A 371 20.36 7.67 11.74
CA HIS A 371 20.96 7.00 10.59
C HIS A 371 21.64 8.00 9.64
N HIS A 372 20.98 9.12 9.33
CA HIS A 372 21.53 10.14 8.44
C HIS A 372 22.83 10.75 8.98
N HIS A 373 22.93 10.96 10.29
CA HIS A 373 24.12 11.51 10.95
C HIS A 373 25.05 10.45 11.54
N ARG A 374 24.89 9.16 11.19
CA ARG A 374 25.60 8.03 11.82
C ARG A 374 27.13 8.16 11.82
N THR A 375 27.70 8.70 10.74
CA THR A 375 29.16 8.90 10.60
C THR A 375 29.67 9.93 11.60
N ALA A 376 28.93 11.04 11.78
CA ALA A 376 29.25 12.07 12.77
C ALA A 376 28.97 11.62 14.22
N LEU A 377 28.00 10.73 14.41
CA LEU A 377 27.66 10.19 15.73
C LEU A 377 28.63 9.11 16.21
N GLY A 378 29.25 8.35 15.31
CA GLY A 378 30.18 7.27 15.64
C GLY A 378 29.54 6.26 16.61
N GLU A 379 30.17 6.02 17.76
CA GLU A 379 29.68 5.07 18.79
C GLU A 379 28.32 5.46 19.38
N ARG A 380 27.96 6.75 19.38
CA ARG A 380 26.66 7.24 19.89
C ARG A 380 25.49 6.67 19.09
N TRP A 381 25.70 6.38 17.81
CA TRP A 381 24.71 5.74 16.94
C TRP A 381 24.35 4.35 17.44
N TRP A 382 25.35 3.49 17.66
CA TRP A 382 25.14 2.12 18.14
C TRP A 382 24.50 2.10 19.53
N ARG A 383 24.90 3.05 20.40
CA ARG A 383 24.29 3.20 21.72
C ARG A 383 22.81 3.57 21.64
N LEU A 384 22.43 4.46 20.71
CA LEU A 384 21.05 4.85 20.51
C LEU A 384 20.20 3.68 19.99
N LEU A 385 20.71 2.92 19.01
CA LEU A 385 20.03 1.72 18.52
C LEU A 385 19.79 0.70 19.63
N GLN A 386 20.81 0.43 20.44
CA GLN A 386 20.70 -0.48 21.58
C GLN A 386 19.63 -0.03 22.59
N LEU A 387 19.56 1.28 22.89
CA LEU A 387 18.54 1.82 23.79
C LEU A 387 17.14 1.74 23.19
N GLY A 388 17.01 1.91 21.88
CA GLY A 388 15.77 1.67 21.14
C GLY A 388 15.32 0.20 21.23
N THR A 389 16.21 -0.76 20.99
CA THR A 389 15.91 -2.20 21.14
C THR A 389 15.60 -2.58 22.58
N LEU A 390 16.25 -1.95 23.57
CA LEU A 390 15.91 -2.16 24.98
C LEU A 390 14.52 -1.59 25.31
N TRP A 391 14.17 -0.44 24.74
CA TRP A 391 12.84 0.14 24.89
C TRP A 391 11.76 -0.77 24.32
N SER A 392 11.99 -1.38 23.14
CA SER A 392 11.01 -2.29 22.53
C SER A 392 10.73 -3.52 23.40
N ALA A 393 11.68 -3.95 24.24
CA ALA A 393 11.42 -4.99 25.24
C ALA A 393 10.72 -4.43 26.49
N LEU A 394 11.17 -3.28 26.98
CA LEU A 394 10.62 -2.69 28.21
C LEU A 394 9.15 -2.28 28.03
N SER A 395 8.75 -1.81 26.86
CA SER A 395 7.36 -1.44 26.59
C SER A 395 6.41 -2.63 26.66
N MET A 396 6.88 -3.83 26.30
CA MET A 396 6.11 -5.07 26.38
C MET A 396 5.98 -5.60 27.81
N LEU A 397 6.81 -5.13 28.74
CA LEU A 397 6.68 -5.41 30.19
C LEU A 397 5.69 -4.49 30.92
N GLY A 398 4.86 -3.74 30.20
CA GLY A 398 3.85 -2.87 30.80
C GLY A 398 2.89 -3.62 31.74
N PRO A 399 2.27 -2.92 32.71
CA PRO A 399 1.20 -3.48 33.53
C PRO A 399 -0.03 -3.86 32.68
N ASP A 400 -0.57 -5.06 32.90
CA ASP A 400 -1.89 -5.49 32.40
C ASP A 400 -3.00 -4.96 33.33
N TYR A 401 -4.25 -5.03 32.87
CA TYR A 401 -5.41 -4.52 33.65
C TYR A 401 -5.58 -5.19 35.02
N ASP A 402 -5.19 -6.46 35.13
CA ASP A 402 -5.37 -7.27 36.34
C ASP A 402 -4.13 -7.32 37.25
N ASP A 403 -3.08 -6.56 36.93
CA ASP A 403 -1.85 -6.59 37.72
C ASP A 403 -1.94 -5.75 38.99
N LEU A 404 -1.16 -6.17 40.00
CA LEU A 404 -0.99 -5.43 41.25
C LEU A 404 -0.42 -4.02 41.00
N PRO A 405 -0.87 -2.99 41.74
CA PRO A 405 -0.39 -1.61 41.58
C PRO A 405 1.14 -1.46 41.65
N ASP A 406 1.82 -2.29 42.43
CA ASP A 406 3.29 -2.27 42.56
C ASP A 406 4.01 -2.56 41.23
N ILE A 407 3.42 -3.36 40.34
CA ILE A 407 3.99 -3.64 39.02
C ILE A 407 4.08 -2.38 38.18
N ALA A 408 3.03 -1.53 38.21
CA ALA A 408 3.04 -0.25 37.52
C ALA A 408 4.14 0.68 38.08
N VAL A 409 4.36 0.69 39.39
CA VAL A 409 5.41 1.49 40.05
C VAL A 409 6.81 1.01 39.65
N HIS A 410 7.04 -0.31 39.62
CA HIS A 410 8.30 -0.90 39.18
C HIS A 410 8.59 -0.59 37.72
N TRP A 411 7.60 -0.74 36.85
CA TRP A 411 7.72 -0.42 35.44
C TRP A 411 8.04 1.07 35.22
N GLN A 412 7.33 1.98 35.89
CA GLN A 412 7.63 3.42 35.85
C GLN A 412 9.06 3.74 36.30
N ARG A 413 9.61 3.00 37.28
CA ARG A 413 11.00 3.15 37.72
C ARG A 413 11.97 2.72 36.63
N TRP A 414 11.67 1.66 35.88
CA TRP A 414 12.48 1.23 34.72
C TRP A 414 12.42 2.25 33.59
N VAL A 415 11.27 2.84 33.30
CA VAL A 415 11.14 3.93 32.31
C VAL A 415 12.01 5.12 32.70
N ARG A 416 11.92 5.59 33.96
CA ARG A 416 12.75 6.68 34.48
C ARG A 416 14.23 6.36 34.43
N TRP A 417 14.61 5.13 34.79
CA TRP A 417 15.97 4.64 34.69
C TRP A 417 16.49 4.67 33.25
N LEU A 418 15.68 4.24 32.28
CA LEU A 418 16.05 4.25 30.87
C LEU A 418 16.25 5.67 30.36
N ARG A 419 15.32 6.58 30.68
CA ARG A 419 15.37 8.00 30.30
C ARG A 419 16.56 8.75 30.93
N SER A 420 17.07 8.28 32.07
CA SER A 420 18.29 8.84 32.70
C SER A 420 19.61 8.28 32.14
N ARG A 421 19.56 7.33 31.19
CA ARG A 421 20.78 6.74 30.63
C ARG A 421 21.51 7.73 29.75
N ARG A 422 22.84 7.60 29.74
CA ARG A 422 23.68 8.34 28.83
C ARG A 422 23.78 7.66 27.47
N VAL A 423 23.67 8.47 26.42
CA VAL A 423 23.97 8.07 25.03
C VAL A 423 25.42 8.44 24.72
N SER A 424 25.85 9.63 25.12
CA SER A 424 27.22 10.11 25.03
C SER A 424 28.14 9.45 26.09
N GLY A 425 29.38 9.16 25.69
CA GLY A 425 30.44 8.70 26.61
C GLY A 425 30.40 7.22 27.00
N VAL A 426 29.50 6.42 26.41
CA VAL A 426 29.50 4.96 26.57
C VAL A 426 29.93 4.34 25.24
N PRO A 427 31.16 3.80 25.14
CA PRO A 427 31.61 3.21 23.90
C PRO A 427 30.77 2.00 23.56
N ARG A 428 30.17 2.02 22.37
CA ARG A 428 29.37 0.93 21.82
C ARG A 428 29.74 0.74 20.36
N ASP A 429 29.84 -0.52 20.01
CA ASP A 429 29.94 -0.98 18.64
C ASP A 429 28.71 -1.80 18.27
N ARG A 430 28.71 -2.26 17.03
CA ARG A 430 27.72 -3.16 16.45
C ARG A 430 27.44 -4.41 17.30
N SER A 431 28.44 -5.04 17.93
CA SER A 431 28.28 -6.31 18.67
C SER A 431 27.31 -6.21 19.86
N HIS A 432 27.01 -4.97 20.27
CA HIS A 432 26.10 -4.67 21.36
C HIS A 432 24.63 -4.51 20.94
N LEU A 433 24.34 -4.51 19.63
CA LEU A 433 22.99 -4.57 19.08
C LEU A 433 22.58 -6.05 18.97
N ASP A 434 21.77 -6.50 19.94
CA ASP A 434 21.37 -7.90 20.06
C ASP A 434 19.86 -8.01 20.33
N PRO A 435 19.01 -7.89 19.29
CA PRO A 435 17.55 -8.04 19.43
C PRO A 435 17.14 -9.41 19.97
N LEU A 436 17.77 -10.48 19.48
CA LEU A 436 17.48 -11.86 19.88
C LEU A 436 17.77 -12.08 21.37
N GLY A 437 18.97 -11.73 21.86
CA GLY A 437 19.30 -11.86 23.27
C GLY A 437 18.52 -10.90 24.17
N THR A 438 18.12 -9.73 23.65
CA THR A 438 17.21 -8.82 24.35
C THR A 438 15.85 -9.47 24.57
N TRP A 439 15.27 -10.09 23.53
CA TRP A 439 14.03 -10.84 23.63
C TRP A 439 14.15 -12.08 24.54
N GLN A 440 15.24 -12.84 24.48
CA GLN A 440 15.45 -14.00 25.37
C GLN A 440 15.45 -13.61 26.87
N ARG A 441 16.03 -12.46 27.20
CA ARG A 441 15.97 -11.90 28.56
C ARG A 441 14.55 -11.45 28.93
N LEU A 442 13.86 -10.77 28.02
CA LEU A 442 12.45 -10.38 28.19
C LEU A 442 11.57 -11.60 28.48
N LYS A 443 11.65 -12.63 27.63
CA LYS A 443 10.92 -13.89 27.74
C LYS A 443 11.12 -14.55 29.11
N SER A 444 12.34 -14.49 29.66
CA SER A 444 12.64 -15.00 31.01
C SER A 444 11.90 -14.23 32.11
N LEU A 445 11.77 -12.91 31.97
CA LEU A 445 11.01 -12.06 32.90
C LEU A 445 9.50 -12.27 32.76
N GLU A 446 8.97 -12.39 31.54
CA GLU A 446 7.56 -12.68 31.27
C GLU A 446 7.16 -14.05 31.85
N ARG A 447 8.00 -15.08 31.65
CA ARG A 447 7.80 -16.40 32.28
C ARG A 447 7.77 -16.32 33.80
N ALA A 448 8.67 -15.55 34.42
CA ALA A 448 8.67 -15.36 35.87
C ALA A 448 7.45 -14.57 36.37
N ARG A 449 6.92 -13.63 35.58
CA ARG A 449 5.66 -12.92 35.88
C ARG A 449 4.47 -13.85 35.75
N TRP A 450 4.40 -14.64 34.69
CA TRP A 450 3.34 -15.63 34.47
C TRP A 450 3.28 -16.67 35.60
N ARG A 451 4.42 -17.25 36.01
CA ARG A 451 4.47 -18.21 37.12
C ARG A 451 3.95 -17.64 38.44
N ARG A 452 4.24 -16.38 38.73
CA ARG A 452 3.71 -15.68 39.93
C ARG A 452 2.20 -15.50 39.86
N ARG A 453 1.66 -15.11 38.70
CA ARG A 453 0.21 -15.02 38.48
C ARG A 453 -0.47 -16.38 38.61
N ALA A 454 0.13 -17.42 38.05
CA ALA A 454 -0.39 -18.78 38.11
C ALA A 454 -0.39 -19.36 39.54
N SER A 455 0.52 -18.93 40.42
CA SER A 455 0.57 -19.40 41.81
C SER A 455 -0.44 -18.74 42.75
N ASP A 456 -0.98 -17.57 42.40
CA ASP A 456 -1.85 -16.77 43.29
C ASP A 456 -3.34 -17.15 43.20
N GLU A 457 -3.79 -17.95 42.22
CA GLU A 457 -5.21 -18.30 42.08
C GLU A 457 -5.48 -19.78 41.77
N ASN A 458 -6.55 -20.31 42.37
CA ASN A 458 -7.20 -21.59 42.07
C ASN A 458 -7.87 -21.54 40.68
N ARG A 459 -7.08 -21.41 39.61
CA ARG A 459 -7.54 -21.28 38.21
C ARG A 459 -7.26 -22.55 37.43
N ASP A 460 -8.06 -23.59 37.69
CA ASP A 460 -8.09 -24.86 36.94
C ASP A 460 -8.50 -24.71 35.46
N TRP A 461 -8.94 -23.51 35.04
CA TRP A 461 -9.37 -23.20 33.67
C TRP A 461 -8.28 -22.57 32.78
N LEU A 462 -7.08 -22.30 33.29
CA LEU A 462 -5.94 -21.88 32.44
C LEU A 462 -5.29 -23.14 31.84
N PRO A 463 -5.35 -23.36 30.52
CA PRO A 463 -4.80 -24.57 29.92
C PRO A 463 -3.29 -24.71 30.21
N PRO A 464 -2.79 -25.92 30.57
CA PRO A 464 -1.36 -26.17 30.78
C PRO A 464 -0.48 -25.84 29.56
N SER A 465 -1.06 -25.91 28.35
CA SER A 465 -0.39 -25.62 27.08
C SER A 465 -0.04 -24.14 26.85
N HIS A 466 -0.35 -23.26 27.81
CA HIS A 466 0.01 -21.83 27.74
C HIS A 466 1.44 -21.52 28.21
N GLU A 467 2.17 -22.47 28.80
CA GLU A 467 3.59 -22.29 29.18
C GLU A 467 4.52 -22.01 27.97
N GLU A 468 4.11 -22.44 26.77
CA GLU A 468 4.91 -22.32 25.54
C GLU A 468 4.66 -21.01 24.78
N ARG A 469 3.50 -20.34 24.97
CA ARG A 469 3.09 -19.13 24.22
C ARG A 469 3.12 -17.84 25.07
N VAL A 470 4.09 -17.72 25.97
CA VAL A 470 4.07 -16.70 27.05
C VAL A 470 4.65 -15.35 26.63
N SER A 471 5.45 -15.28 25.56
CA SER A 471 6.13 -14.03 25.22
C SER A 471 5.36 -13.21 24.21
N HIS A 472 5.11 -11.93 24.53
CA HIS A 472 4.51 -11.01 23.57
C HIS A 472 5.50 -10.51 22.51
N GLY A 473 6.76 -10.95 22.56
CA GLY A 473 7.82 -10.49 21.66
C GLY A 473 8.33 -9.10 22.02
N LEU A 474 9.12 -8.51 21.13
CA LEU A 474 9.49 -7.10 21.19
C LEU A 474 8.34 -6.25 20.61
N ASP A 475 8.30 -4.97 20.96
CA ASP A 475 7.35 -4.00 20.38
C ASP A 475 7.67 -3.72 18.91
N THR A 476 7.09 -4.55 18.03
CA THR A 476 7.31 -4.53 16.58
C THR A 476 6.79 -3.26 15.92
N GLY A 477 5.71 -2.65 16.44
CA GLY A 477 5.20 -1.36 15.95
C GLY A 477 6.20 -0.22 16.19
N PHE A 478 6.80 -0.17 17.39
CA PHE A 478 7.90 0.74 17.67
C PHE A 478 9.13 0.44 16.80
N LEU A 479 9.55 -0.83 16.69
CA LEU A 479 10.72 -1.21 15.91
C LEU A 479 10.55 -0.91 14.42
N ALA A 480 9.38 -1.16 13.84
CA ALA A 480 9.07 -0.82 12.46
C ALA A 480 9.20 0.69 12.20
N SER A 481 8.78 1.51 13.15
CA SER A 481 8.91 2.97 13.05
C SER A 481 10.37 3.40 13.22
N PHE A 482 11.03 2.96 14.28
CA PHE A 482 12.40 3.35 14.62
C PHE A 482 13.46 2.87 13.60
N PHE A 483 13.29 1.67 13.06
CA PHE A 483 14.07 1.13 11.94
C PHE A 483 13.45 1.41 10.58
N GLY A 484 12.50 2.36 10.47
CA GLY A 484 11.87 2.72 9.20
C GLY A 484 12.87 3.13 8.11
N TRP A 485 13.99 3.75 8.49
CA TRP A 485 15.09 4.07 7.57
C TRP A 485 15.76 2.83 6.95
N LEU A 486 15.63 1.65 7.56
CA LEU A 486 16.14 0.37 7.06
C LEU A 486 15.05 -0.44 6.35
N LEU A 487 13.83 -0.38 6.88
CA LEU A 487 12.72 -1.27 6.51
C LEU A 487 11.75 -0.69 5.46
N ALA A 488 11.71 0.64 5.30
CA ALA A 488 10.83 1.28 4.32
C ALA A 488 11.17 0.84 2.89
N GLU A 489 10.15 0.62 2.07
CA GLU A 489 10.29 0.16 0.67
C GLU A 489 11.26 1.03 -0.13
N ASP A 490 11.13 2.35 -0.03
CA ASP A 490 11.98 3.36 -0.69
C ASP A 490 13.45 3.36 -0.22
N SER A 491 13.78 2.72 0.91
CA SER A 491 15.14 2.66 1.41
C SER A 491 15.98 1.63 0.65
N ARG A 492 16.78 2.10 -0.31
CA ARG A 492 17.67 1.27 -1.13
C ARG A 492 19.12 1.76 -1.01
N PRO A 493 19.86 1.34 0.04
CA PRO A 493 21.24 1.78 0.23
C PRO A 493 22.19 1.20 -0.82
N GLU A 494 23.27 1.92 -1.12
CA GLU A 494 24.31 1.52 -2.08
C GLU A 494 25.71 1.59 -1.43
N GLY A 495 26.69 0.90 -2.03
CA GLY A 495 28.10 0.91 -1.60
C GLY A 495 28.30 0.38 -0.18
N GLU A 496 29.15 1.04 0.62
CA GLU A 496 29.43 0.64 2.01
C GLU A 496 28.18 0.63 2.91
N ASN A 497 27.16 1.43 2.57
CA ASN A 497 25.91 1.47 3.33
C ASN A 497 25.05 0.22 3.09
N LEU A 498 25.15 -0.39 1.92
CA LEU A 498 24.44 -1.62 1.59
C LEU A 498 24.92 -2.76 2.49
N GLU A 499 26.24 -2.92 2.66
CA GLU A 499 26.84 -3.96 3.51
C GLU A 499 26.45 -3.78 4.98
N ALA A 500 26.64 -2.58 5.53
CA ALA A 500 26.31 -2.29 6.92
C ALA A 500 24.80 -2.46 7.21
N ALA A 501 23.92 -2.11 6.27
CA ALA A 501 22.48 -2.27 6.40
C ALA A 501 22.04 -3.74 6.23
N GLY A 502 22.66 -4.47 5.30
CA GLY A 502 22.47 -5.91 5.10
C GLY A 502 22.79 -6.72 6.36
N GLU A 503 23.83 -6.31 7.05
CA GLU A 503 24.19 -6.88 8.33
C GLU A 503 23.20 -6.59 9.46
N MET A 504 22.65 -5.37 9.52
CA MET A 504 21.65 -4.99 10.53
C MET A 504 20.33 -5.72 10.30
N ILE A 505 19.94 -5.97 9.03
CA ILE A 505 18.73 -6.73 8.74
C ILE A 505 18.84 -8.19 9.19
N LEU A 506 20.03 -8.79 9.12
CA LEU A 506 20.26 -10.16 9.60
C LEU A 506 20.12 -10.27 11.12
N LEU A 507 20.56 -9.25 11.88
CA LEU A 507 20.34 -9.20 13.33
C LEU A 507 18.86 -9.14 13.69
N LEU A 508 18.08 -8.31 12.98
CA LEU A 508 16.62 -8.26 13.15
C LEU A 508 15.95 -9.58 12.75
N TRP A 509 16.40 -10.18 11.64
CA TRP A 509 15.90 -11.47 11.16
C TRP A 509 16.15 -12.61 12.15
N SER A 510 17.33 -12.65 12.78
CA SER A 510 17.66 -13.67 13.78
C SER A 510 16.67 -13.69 14.94
N TYR A 511 16.15 -12.52 15.32
CA TYR A 511 15.09 -12.40 16.32
C TYR A 511 13.75 -12.88 15.76
N GLU A 512 13.35 -12.36 14.60
CA GLU A 512 12.03 -12.65 14.02
C GLU A 512 11.85 -14.14 13.69
N ALA A 513 12.86 -14.77 13.09
CA ALA A 513 12.85 -16.19 12.77
C ALA A 513 12.78 -17.07 14.04
N ALA A 514 13.52 -16.70 15.09
CA ALA A 514 13.48 -17.41 16.37
C ALA A 514 12.11 -17.23 17.05
N PHE A 515 11.54 -16.03 17.02
CA PHE A 515 10.21 -15.75 17.54
C PHE A 515 9.15 -16.59 16.83
N CYS A 516 9.14 -16.60 15.49
CA CYS A 516 8.19 -17.38 14.69
C CYS A 516 8.35 -18.89 14.91
N SER A 517 9.60 -19.37 15.05
CA SER A 517 9.90 -20.79 15.30
C SER A 517 9.42 -21.28 16.66
N GLU A 518 9.37 -20.42 17.68
CA GLU A 518 8.88 -20.80 19.01
C GLU A 518 7.36 -20.69 19.12
N HIS A 519 6.73 -19.85 18.30
CA HIS A 519 5.29 -19.65 18.28
C HIS A 519 4.65 -20.45 17.14
N ARG A 520 4.87 -21.76 17.10
CA ARG A 520 4.30 -22.61 16.04
C ARG A 520 2.78 -22.69 16.12
N ASN A 521 2.16 -22.79 14.95
CA ASN A 521 0.71 -22.97 14.83
C ASN A 521 0.29 -24.42 15.14
N GLU A 522 -1.00 -24.71 15.05
CA GLU A 522 -1.55 -26.05 15.35
C GLU A 522 -1.06 -27.15 14.39
N ARG A 523 -0.49 -26.77 13.25
CA ARG A 523 0.12 -27.68 12.26
C ARG A 523 1.63 -27.82 12.45
N ASP A 524 2.18 -27.31 13.55
CA ASP A 524 3.61 -27.25 13.83
C ASP A 524 4.41 -26.43 12.79
N GLU A 525 3.73 -25.59 12.00
CA GLU A 525 4.36 -24.61 11.11
C GLU A 525 4.74 -23.35 11.90
N TYR A 526 5.70 -22.57 11.39
CA TYR A 526 6.06 -21.27 11.95
C TYR A 526 4.82 -20.36 11.98
N SER A 527 4.70 -19.52 13.02
CA SER A 527 3.66 -18.49 13.02
C SER A 527 3.87 -17.50 11.88
N LEU A 528 2.76 -16.89 11.45
CA LEU A 528 2.81 -15.77 10.54
C LEU A 528 3.41 -14.56 11.26
N PRO A 529 4.37 -13.85 10.63
CA PRO A 529 4.91 -12.64 11.19
C PRO A 529 3.86 -11.54 11.11
N ASP A 530 4.08 -10.47 11.87
CA ASP A 530 3.33 -9.24 11.69
C ASP A 530 3.95 -8.38 10.56
N GLN A 531 3.46 -7.15 10.40
CA GLN A 531 3.95 -6.25 9.35
C GLN A 531 5.46 -5.97 9.48
N PHE A 532 6.03 -5.95 10.69
CA PHE A 532 7.46 -5.74 10.89
C PHE A 532 8.25 -6.91 10.33
N GLY A 533 7.85 -8.15 10.63
CA GLY A 533 8.49 -9.34 10.08
C GLY A 533 8.35 -9.44 8.56
N TYR A 534 7.18 -9.12 7.98
CA TYR A 534 7.04 -9.05 6.52
C TYR A 534 7.99 -8.01 5.89
N ASN A 535 8.11 -6.81 6.49
CA ASN A 535 9.04 -5.79 6.01
C ASN A 535 10.50 -6.25 6.08
N ILE A 536 10.87 -7.02 7.12
CA ILE A 536 12.22 -7.62 7.23
C ILE A 536 12.45 -8.59 6.06
N ILE A 537 11.51 -9.50 5.81
CA ILE A 537 11.65 -10.52 4.77
C ILE A 537 11.75 -9.89 3.38
N ALA A 538 10.92 -8.89 3.09
CA ALA A 538 11.01 -8.13 1.84
C ALA A 538 12.39 -7.47 1.68
N LYS A 539 12.96 -6.91 2.76
CA LYS A 539 14.32 -6.36 2.73
C LYS A 539 15.40 -7.43 2.59
N LEU A 540 15.26 -8.61 3.19
CA LEU A 540 16.20 -9.72 2.98
C LEU A 540 16.27 -10.10 1.50
N ALA A 541 15.13 -10.10 0.78
CA ALA A 541 15.12 -10.35 -0.66
C ALA A 541 15.89 -9.27 -1.44
N PHE A 542 15.69 -7.99 -1.10
CA PHE A 542 16.50 -6.89 -1.64
C PHE A 542 18.00 -7.10 -1.40
N TYR A 543 18.42 -7.40 -0.17
CA TYR A 543 19.84 -7.58 0.15
C TYR A 543 20.43 -8.83 -0.52
N ALA A 544 19.69 -9.94 -0.61
CA ALA A 544 20.11 -11.11 -1.36
C ALA A 544 20.39 -10.77 -2.84
N ALA A 545 19.64 -9.84 -3.43
CA ALA A 545 19.76 -9.47 -4.84
C ALA A 545 20.93 -8.49 -5.10
N HIS A 546 21.32 -7.69 -4.11
CA HIS A 546 22.26 -6.58 -4.30
C HIS A 546 23.62 -6.76 -3.61
N LEU A 547 23.73 -7.59 -2.56
CA LEU A 547 25.00 -7.84 -1.86
C LEU A 547 25.99 -8.69 -2.69
N GLN A 548 27.27 -8.67 -2.31
CA GLN A 548 28.28 -9.57 -2.87
C GLN A 548 27.93 -11.05 -2.64
N ALA A 549 28.41 -11.94 -3.51
CA ALA A 549 27.94 -13.32 -3.59
C ALA A 549 28.04 -14.10 -2.26
N ASP A 550 29.12 -13.92 -1.51
CA ASP A 550 29.35 -14.53 -0.21
C ASP A 550 28.31 -14.06 0.83
N ARG A 551 28.11 -12.75 0.95
CA ARG A 551 27.15 -12.14 1.88
C ARG A 551 25.70 -12.42 1.47
N ALA A 552 25.40 -12.37 0.18
CA ALA A 552 24.10 -12.72 -0.36
C ALA A 552 23.73 -14.18 -0.01
N SER A 553 24.71 -15.10 -0.08
CA SER A 553 24.50 -16.50 0.30
C SER A 553 24.12 -16.67 1.76
N GLU A 554 24.70 -15.90 2.68
CA GLU A 554 24.30 -15.89 4.09
C GLU A 554 22.83 -15.45 4.24
N VAL A 555 22.42 -14.43 3.50
CA VAL A 555 21.05 -13.88 3.55
C VAL A 555 20.01 -14.90 3.09
N TRP A 556 20.10 -15.38 1.85
CA TRP A 556 19.07 -16.28 1.34
C TRP A 556 19.10 -17.66 2.00
N ARG A 557 20.28 -18.16 2.41
CA ARG A 557 20.37 -19.41 3.20
C ARG A 557 19.77 -19.26 4.58
N GLY A 558 19.88 -18.08 5.19
CA GLY A 558 19.24 -17.77 6.47
C GLY A 558 17.70 -17.82 6.43
N VAL A 559 17.10 -17.72 5.24
CA VAL A 559 15.64 -17.84 5.05
C VAL A 559 15.27 -19.24 4.55
N LEU A 560 15.87 -19.71 3.45
CA LEU A 560 15.56 -21.03 2.89
C LEU A 560 15.94 -22.17 3.83
N GLY A 561 16.97 -21.98 4.67
CA GLY A 561 17.41 -22.95 5.67
C GLY A 561 16.39 -23.23 6.78
N LEU A 562 15.33 -22.42 6.91
CA LEU A 562 14.24 -22.69 7.86
C LEU A 562 13.41 -23.92 7.46
N GLY A 563 13.41 -24.28 6.18
CA GLY A 563 12.72 -25.45 5.63
C GLY A 563 11.19 -25.29 5.50
N PRO A 564 10.48 -26.36 5.08
CA PRO A 564 9.07 -26.28 4.67
C PRO A 564 8.10 -25.84 5.76
N ALA A 565 8.41 -26.09 7.04
CA ALA A 565 7.60 -25.61 8.16
C ALA A 565 7.49 -24.07 8.20
N ALA A 566 8.41 -23.35 7.55
CA ALA A 566 8.41 -21.90 7.41
C ALA A 566 7.82 -21.41 6.07
N ARG A 567 6.96 -22.19 5.42
CA ARG A 567 6.43 -21.90 4.07
C ARG A 567 6.03 -20.46 3.87
N HIS A 568 5.21 -19.89 4.75
CA HIS A 568 4.71 -18.53 4.56
C HIS A 568 5.81 -17.46 4.57
N LEU A 569 6.87 -17.66 5.36
CA LEU A 569 8.04 -16.78 5.38
C LEU A 569 8.83 -16.89 4.07
N ILE A 570 9.03 -18.12 3.60
CA ILE A 570 9.78 -18.42 2.37
C ILE A 570 9.00 -17.95 1.13
N GLU A 571 7.69 -18.21 1.05
CA GLU A 571 6.82 -17.74 -0.05
C GLU A 571 6.88 -16.21 -0.16
N HIS A 572 6.84 -15.49 0.96
CA HIS A 572 6.97 -14.03 0.95
C HIS A 572 8.35 -13.56 0.48
N PHE A 573 9.43 -14.22 0.94
CA PHE A 573 10.79 -13.94 0.50
C PHE A 573 10.96 -14.14 -1.02
N VAL A 574 10.49 -15.28 -1.55
CA VAL A 574 10.59 -15.61 -2.97
C VAL A 574 9.76 -14.65 -3.82
N GLY A 575 8.56 -14.28 -3.36
CA GLY A 575 7.76 -13.25 -4.03
C GLY A 575 8.47 -11.89 -4.10
N ALA A 576 9.02 -11.42 -2.98
CA ALA A 576 9.80 -10.19 -2.93
C ALA A 576 11.08 -10.27 -3.78
N TRP A 577 11.72 -11.44 -3.84
CA TRP A 577 12.90 -11.69 -4.68
C TRP A 577 12.61 -11.47 -6.16
N PHE A 578 11.53 -12.04 -6.70
CA PHE A 578 11.17 -11.82 -8.11
C PHE A 578 10.74 -10.38 -8.40
N ILE A 579 10.12 -9.69 -7.43
CA ILE A 579 9.78 -8.27 -7.57
C ILE A 579 11.02 -7.41 -7.85
N GLU A 580 12.20 -7.75 -7.31
CA GLU A 580 13.43 -7.00 -7.54
C GLU A 580 13.88 -6.95 -9.00
N LEU A 581 13.41 -7.87 -9.85
CA LEU A 581 13.61 -7.77 -11.30
C LEU A 581 12.97 -6.52 -11.91
N SER A 582 11.90 -6.01 -11.30
CA SER A 582 11.24 -4.76 -11.71
C SER A 582 12.00 -3.51 -11.24
N HIS A 583 12.94 -3.68 -10.32
CA HIS A 583 13.70 -2.61 -9.69
C HIS A 583 15.13 -2.48 -10.22
N GLY A 584 15.47 -3.19 -11.31
CA GLY A 584 16.73 -3.01 -12.03
C GLY A 584 17.95 -3.66 -11.39
N CYS A 585 17.79 -4.77 -10.65
CA CYS A 585 18.91 -5.54 -10.13
C CYS A 585 19.79 -6.11 -11.26
N ASP A 586 21.06 -6.43 -10.97
CA ASP A 586 21.95 -7.11 -11.93
C ASP A 586 21.38 -8.50 -12.29
N ALA A 587 20.89 -8.63 -13.52
CA ALA A 587 20.28 -9.86 -14.02
C ALA A 587 21.24 -11.06 -13.99
N THR A 588 22.54 -10.87 -14.23
CA THR A 588 23.50 -11.97 -14.25
C THR A 588 23.71 -12.51 -12.84
N ALA A 589 23.95 -11.60 -11.89
CA ALA A 589 24.12 -11.96 -10.49
C ALA A 589 22.82 -12.53 -9.89
N PHE A 590 21.66 -11.97 -10.26
CA PHE A 590 20.36 -12.52 -9.90
C PHE A 590 20.19 -13.96 -10.39
N CYS A 591 20.45 -14.24 -11.67
CA CYS A 591 20.26 -15.57 -12.25
C CYS A 591 21.21 -16.61 -11.63
N ALA A 592 22.47 -16.25 -11.39
CA ALA A 592 23.42 -17.13 -10.71
C ALA A 592 22.92 -17.50 -9.31
N ARG A 593 22.49 -16.52 -8.52
CA ARG A 593 21.96 -16.76 -7.16
C ARG A 593 20.63 -17.52 -7.19
N TRP A 594 19.77 -17.23 -8.16
CA TRP A 594 18.51 -17.95 -8.34
C TRP A 594 18.76 -19.45 -8.59
N GLN A 595 19.76 -19.78 -9.42
CA GLN A 595 20.21 -21.15 -9.63
C GLN A 595 20.69 -21.79 -8.32
N ASP A 596 21.56 -21.11 -7.57
CA ASP A 596 22.11 -21.60 -6.29
C ASP A 596 21.00 -21.86 -5.26
N MET A 597 19.98 -21.00 -5.23
CA MET A 597 18.83 -21.15 -4.34
C MET A 597 17.98 -22.37 -4.70
N ILE A 598 17.71 -22.60 -6.00
CA ILE A 598 16.97 -23.78 -6.47
C ILE A 598 17.76 -25.05 -6.13
N GLU A 599 19.07 -25.07 -6.42
CA GLU A 599 19.93 -26.21 -6.13
C GLU A 599 19.96 -26.53 -4.63
N PHE A 600 20.12 -25.50 -3.78
CA PHE A 600 20.06 -25.64 -2.33
C PHE A 600 18.73 -26.24 -1.84
N ALA A 601 17.60 -25.83 -2.42
CA ALA A 601 16.29 -26.34 -2.04
C ALA A 601 16.07 -27.79 -2.51
N LEU A 602 16.50 -28.14 -3.73
CA LEU A 602 16.38 -29.50 -4.28
C LEU A 602 17.30 -30.51 -3.60
N ASP A 603 18.47 -30.07 -3.15
CA ASP A 603 19.41 -30.88 -2.36
C ASP A 603 19.02 -30.94 -0.87
N GLY A 604 18.10 -30.07 -0.44
CA GLY A 604 17.61 -30.04 0.93
C GLY A 604 16.87 -31.32 1.29
N GLU A 605 17.16 -31.91 2.46
CA GLU A 605 16.39 -33.02 3.03
C GLU A 605 15.03 -32.54 3.63
N TRP A 606 14.34 -31.64 2.92
CA TRP A 606 13.07 -31.02 3.33
C TRP A 606 11.93 -32.03 3.54
N THR A 607 12.06 -33.19 2.89
CA THR A 607 11.12 -34.32 2.92
C THR A 607 11.02 -35.07 4.24
N LYS A 608 11.98 -34.91 5.17
CA LYS A 608 12.01 -35.69 6.43
C LYS A 608 10.95 -35.29 7.48
N GLY A 609 10.24 -34.17 7.29
CA GLY A 609 9.41 -33.53 8.31
C GLY A 609 7.88 -33.68 8.19
N GLY A 610 7.35 -34.42 7.21
CA GLY A 610 5.89 -34.56 7.01
C GLY A 610 5.19 -33.37 6.32
N TYR A 611 5.92 -32.33 5.95
CA TYR A 611 5.46 -31.10 5.29
C TYR A 611 5.53 -31.16 3.76
N TRP A 612 5.20 -32.31 3.16
CA TRP A 612 5.39 -32.54 1.72
C TRP A 612 4.61 -31.54 0.85
N PHE A 613 3.40 -31.15 1.27
CA PHE A 613 2.56 -30.20 0.53
C PHE A 613 3.17 -28.79 0.53
N ASP A 614 3.74 -28.39 1.67
CA ASP A 614 4.36 -27.07 1.82
C ASP A 614 5.67 -26.98 1.03
N GLU A 615 6.47 -28.05 1.06
CA GLU A 615 7.68 -28.21 0.27
C GLU A 615 7.40 -28.01 -1.22
N GLN A 616 6.39 -28.69 -1.77
CA GLN A 616 6.04 -28.58 -3.18
C GLN A 616 5.68 -27.15 -3.59
N ARG A 617 4.91 -26.45 -2.77
CA ARG A 617 4.52 -25.06 -3.03
C ARG A 617 5.73 -24.13 -3.05
N ILE A 618 6.66 -24.31 -2.10
CA ILE A 618 7.90 -23.53 -2.06
C ILE A 618 8.73 -23.78 -3.31
N LEU A 619 8.92 -25.05 -3.69
CA LEU A 619 9.70 -25.42 -4.87
C LEU A 619 9.08 -24.87 -6.16
N GLN A 620 7.76 -24.93 -6.32
CA GLN A 620 7.06 -24.33 -7.47
C GLN A 620 7.35 -22.83 -7.58
N GLN A 621 7.19 -22.09 -6.48
CA GLN A 621 7.46 -20.66 -6.47
C GLN A 621 8.93 -20.35 -6.73
N LEU A 622 9.85 -21.12 -6.13
CA LEU A 622 11.28 -20.93 -6.31
C LEU A 622 11.72 -21.22 -7.75
N LEU A 623 11.06 -22.15 -8.45
CA LEU A 623 11.23 -22.38 -9.89
C LEU A 623 10.58 -21.28 -10.76
N GLY A 624 9.98 -20.26 -10.15
CA GLY A 624 9.39 -19.12 -10.85
C GLY A 624 7.96 -19.34 -11.36
N PHE A 625 7.30 -20.43 -10.96
CA PHE A 625 5.89 -20.66 -11.35
C PHE A 625 5.00 -19.63 -10.66
N GLY A 626 4.15 -18.97 -11.44
CA GLY A 626 3.34 -17.83 -10.98
C GLY A 626 4.08 -16.49 -10.89
N SER A 627 5.38 -16.46 -11.22
CA SER A 627 6.22 -15.24 -11.26
C SER A 627 6.60 -14.83 -12.69
N GLU A 628 5.87 -15.34 -13.69
CA GLU A 628 6.20 -15.19 -15.11
C GLU A 628 6.22 -13.73 -15.55
N ALA A 629 5.33 -12.90 -14.99
CA ALA A 629 5.26 -11.46 -15.26
C ALA A 629 6.51 -10.70 -14.79
N PHE A 630 7.21 -11.18 -13.77
CA PHE A 630 8.48 -10.59 -13.31
C PHE A 630 9.66 -11.12 -14.12
N LEU A 631 9.64 -12.40 -14.48
CA LEU A 631 10.68 -13.02 -15.30
C LEU A 631 10.81 -12.35 -16.67
N THR A 632 9.76 -11.74 -17.23
CA THR A 632 9.87 -10.99 -18.48
C THR A 632 10.80 -9.78 -18.42
N ASN A 633 11.17 -9.32 -17.22
CA ASN A 633 12.15 -8.24 -17.04
C ASN A 633 13.61 -8.73 -17.18
N LEU A 634 13.85 -10.05 -17.23
CA LEU A 634 15.19 -10.58 -17.49
C LEU A 634 15.58 -10.45 -18.97
N PRO A 635 16.86 -10.14 -19.27
CA PRO A 635 17.40 -10.26 -20.63
C PRO A 635 17.29 -11.71 -21.12
N ASP A 636 16.46 -11.95 -22.14
CA ASP A 636 16.18 -13.28 -22.71
C ASP A 636 15.86 -14.35 -21.64
N ALA A 637 14.79 -14.10 -20.86
CA ALA A 637 14.30 -14.99 -19.80
C ALA A 637 14.22 -16.47 -20.22
N ALA A 638 13.83 -16.75 -21.47
CA ALA A 638 13.72 -18.11 -21.97
C ALA A 638 15.08 -18.81 -22.10
N SER A 639 16.16 -18.10 -22.46
CA SER A 639 17.53 -18.65 -22.41
C SER A 639 17.96 -18.98 -20.99
N THR A 640 17.68 -18.08 -20.04
CA THR A 640 18.03 -18.28 -18.63
C THR A 640 17.36 -19.53 -18.06
N VAL A 641 16.05 -19.68 -18.28
CA VAL A 641 15.31 -20.87 -17.84
C VAL A 641 15.87 -22.13 -18.50
N LEU A 642 16.22 -22.08 -19.79
CA LEU A 642 16.85 -23.20 -20.49
C LEU A 642 18.23 -23.55 -19.91
N ALA A 643 19.02 -22.57 -19.48
CA ALA A 643 20.32 -22.83 -18.85
C ALA A 643 20.19 -23.63 -17.55
N MET A 644 19.05 -23.51 -16.86
CA MET A 644 18.72 -24.25 -15.64
C MET A 644 17.95 -25.56 -15.90
N ARG A 645 17.87 -26.03 -17.17
CA ARG A 645 17.09 -27.21 -17.60
C ARG A 645 17.22 -28.42 -16.67
N GLU A 646 18.44 -28.75 -16.25
CA GLU A 646 18.69 -29.92 -15.39
C GLU A 646 18.00 -29.80 -14.03
N LEU A 647 17.89 -28.59 -13.46
CA LEU A 647 17.18 -28.36 -12.20
C LEU A 647 15.67 -28.56 -12.36
N TYR A 648 15.08 -28.04 -13.45
CA TYR A 648 13.67 -28.29 -13.77
C TYR A 648 13.41 -29.77 -14.04
N GLN A 649 14.33 -30.48 -14.70
CA GLN A 649 14.21 -31.91 -14.95
C GLN A 649 14.21 -32.71 -13.64
N ARG A 650 15.19 -32.47 -12.76
CA ARG A 650 15.29 -33.10 -11.43
C ARG A 650 14.02 -32.90 -10.61
N TRP A 651 13.49 -31.67 -10.61
CA TRP A 651 12.24 -31.37 -9.93
C TRP A 651 11.06 -32.12 -10.56
N ALA A 652 10.94 -32.09 -11.89
CA ALA A 652 9.83 -32.68 -12.63
C ALA A 652 9.74 -34.19 -12.44
N GLU A 653 10.87 -34.90 -12.53
CA GLU A 653 10.96 -36.35 -12.34
C GLU A 653 10.50 -36.77 -10.94
N THR A 654 10.72 -35.93 -9.94
CA THR A 654 10.38 -36.23 -8.54
C THR A 654 8.94 -35.81 -8.18
N ASN A 655 8.46 -34.66 -8.68
CA ASN A 655 7.27 -33.99 -8.13
C ASN A 655 6.01 -34.11 -8.99
N LEU A 656 6.14 -34.30 -10.31
CA LEU A 656 4.97 -34.36 -11.21
C LEU A 656 4.08 -35.59 -10.97
N GLN A 657 4.62 -36.64 -10.34
CA GLN A 657 3.88 -37.85 -10.00
C GLN A 657 3.12 -37.75 -8.67
N ILE A 658 3.42 -36.74 -7.84
CA ILE A 658 2.93 -36.66 -6.46
C ILE A 658 1.60 -35.90 -6.36
N ASP A 659 1.49 -34.73 -7.02
CA ASP A 659 0.31 -33.85 -6.92
C ASP A 659 -0.09 -33.27 -8.29
N GLU A 660 -1.39 -33.24 -8.55
CA GLU A 660 -2.01 -32.63 -9.73
C GLU A 660 -1.76 -31.11 -9.79
N GLU A 661 -1.62 -30.45 -8.63
CA GLU A 661 -1.28 -29.01 -8.59
C GLU A 661 0.10 -28.71 -9.21
N ASN A 662 1.06 -29.63 -9.08
CA ASN A 662 2.38 -29.51 -9.72
C ASN A 662 2.25 -29.54 -11.25
N VAL A 663 1.38 -30.42 -11.77
CA VAL A 663 1.11 -30.52 -13.21
C VAL A 663 0.50 -29.22 -13.73
N ALA A 664 -0.51 -28.68 -13.04
CA ALA A 664 -1.16 -27.45 -13.45
C ALA A 664 -0.18 -26.25 -13.45
N ALA A 665 0.55 -26.07 -12.35
CA ALA A 665 1.53 -24.98 -12.21
C ALA A 665 2.62 -25.05 -13.29
N PHE A 666 3.19 -26.25 -13.52
CA PHE A 666 4.21 -26.42 -14.54
C PHE A 666 3.66 -26.21 -15.96
N ALA A 667 2.44 -26.68 -16.25
CA ALA A 667 1.81 -26.47 -17.55
C ALA A 667 1.57 -24.97 -17.85
N TYR A 668 1.09 -24.21 -16.86
CA TYR A 668 0.96 -22.75 -16.99
C TYR A 668 2.31 -22.07 -17.24
N PHE A 669 3.34 -22.44 -16.47
CA PHE A 669 4.68 -21.90 -16.66
C PHE A 669 5.24 -22.18 -18.06
N LEU A 670 5.12 -23.41 -18.56
CA LEU A 670 5.59 -23.80 -19.90
C LEU A 670 4.84 -23.08 -21.03
N ALA A 671 3.56 -22.76 -20.81
CA ALA A 671 2.75 -21.98 -21.75
C ALA A 671 3.13 -20.49 -21.79
N SER A 672 3.86 -19.99 -20.79
CA SER A 672 4.32 -18.60 -20.75
C SER A 672 5.46 -18.31 -21.73
N LYS A 673 5.79 -17.01 -21.89
CA LYS A 673 6.96 -16.56 -22.67
C LYS A 673 8.28 -17.05 -22.07
N SER A 674 8.41 -17.05 -20.74
CA SER A 674 9.62 -17.47 -20.03
C SER A 674 9.88 -18.98 -20.19
N GLY A 675 8.82 -19.79 -20.28
CA GLY A 675 8.91 -21.24 -20.47
C GLY A 675 9.18 -21.68 -21.92
N THR A 676 9.17 -20.78 -22.90
CA THR A 676 9.14 -21.12 -24.34
C THR A 676 10.24 -22.08 -24.78
N LYS A 677 11.49 -21.89 -24.33
CA LYS A 677 12.62 -22.74 -24.72
C LYS A 677 12.65 -24.09 -24.00
N LEU A 678 12.04 -24.19 -22.82
CA LEU A 678 11.93 -25.43 -22.04
C LEU A 678 10.70 -26.28 -22.45
N ARG A 679 9.72 -25.66 -23.11
CA ARG A 679 8.39 -26.21 -23.42
C ARG A 679 8.40 -27.62 -24.01
N THR A 680 9.22 -27.89 -25.01
CA THR A 680 9.25 -29.19 -25.69
C THR A 680 9.78 -30.31 -24.79
N ASP A 681 10.73 -30.02 -23.92
CA ASP A 681 11.24 -30.99 -22.94
C ASP A 681 10.26 -31.16 -21.78
N GLY A 682 9.66 -30.06 -21.30
CA GLY A 682 8.61 -30.09 -20.29
C GLY A 682 7.39 -30.94 -20.69
N VAL A 683 6.98 -30.89 -21.96
CA VAL A 683 5.92 -31.76 -22.51
C VAL A 683 6.31 -33.24 -22.44
N LYS A 684 7.58 -33.60 -22.67
CA LYS A 684 8.05 -34.98 -22.53
C LYS A 684 8.01 -35.42 -21.07
N TRP A 685 8.45 -34.57 -20.14
CA TRP A 685 8.44 -34.87 -18.70
C TRP A 685 7.02 -35.05 -18.17
N LEU A 686 6.09 -34.17 -18.57
CA LEU A 686 4.67 -34.31 -18.27
C LEU A 686 4.10 -35.61 -18.83
N ALA A 687 4.33 -35.93 -20.11
CA ALA A 687 3.84 -37.18 -20.69
C ALA A 687 4.38 -38.42 -19.97
N ALA A 688 5.66 -38.39 -19.58
CA ALA A 688 6.29 -39.47 -18.84
C ALA A 688 5.67 -39.65 -17.44
N SER A 689 5.30 -38.57 -16.75
CA SER A 689 4.68 -38.67 -15.41
C SER A 689 3.33 -39.39 -15.45
N PHE A 690 2.56 -39.25 -16.54
CA PHE A 690 1.29 -39.97 -16.73
C PHE A 690 1.42 -41.45 -17.15
N GLY A 691 2.63 -41.93 -17.48
CA GLY A 691 2.85 -43.29 -17.97
C GLY A 691 2.77 -44.39 -16.90
N GLY A 692 2.76 -44.03 -15.61
CA GLY A 692 2.72 -44.97 -14.48
C GLY A 692 1.30 -45.39 -14.08
N ALA A 693 1.11 -46.69 -13.75
CA ALA A 693 -0.17 -47.30 -13.40
C ALA A 693 -0.85 -46.76 -12.11
N VAL A 694 -0.23 -45.83 -11.39
CA VAL A 694 -0.70 -45.31 -10.08
C VAL A 694 -1.67 -44.12 -10.24
N HIS A 695 -1.80 -43.53 -11.44
CA HIS A 695 -2.55 -42.29 -11.66
C HIS A 695 -4.05 -42.42 -11.92
N GLU A 696 -4.66 -43.61 -11.84
CA GLU A 696 -6.12 -43.71 -11.97
C GLU A 696 -6.86 -43.03 -10.80
N GLN A 697 -6.23 -42.89 -9.62
CA GLN A 697 -6.89 -42.50 -8.36
C GLN A 697 -6.83 -41.01 -7.97
N TYR A 698 -6.08 -40.13 -8.65
CA TYR A 698 -5.79 -38.78 -8.11
C TYR A 698 -6.11 -37.57 -8.99
N TRP A 699 -6.80 -37.73 -10.12
CA TRP A 699 -7.32 -36.58 -10.90
C TRP A 699 -8.62 -36.08 -10.28
N ARG A 700 -8.57 -34.95 -9.56
CA ARG A 700 -9.73 -34.34 -8.89
C ARG A 700 -10.35 -33.18 -9.69
N ASP A 701 -9.67 -32.67 -10.71
CA ASP A 701 -10.07 -31.51 -11.56
C ASP A 701 -10.60 -30.31 -10.77
N ARG A 702 -10.16 -30.12 -9.53
CA ARG A 702 -10.68 -29.08 -8.63
C ARG A 702 -10.10 -27.69 -8.94
N LYS A 703 -9.05 -27.59 -9.75
CA LYS A 703 -8.29 -26.35 -10.03
C LYS A 703 -7.95 -26.11 -11.51
N GLY A 704 -8.59 -26.82 -12.46
CA GLY A 704 -8.41 -26.55 -13.88
C GLY A 704 -7.11 -27.08 -14.49
N THR A 705 -6.60 -28.22 -14.00
CA THR A 705 -5.42 -28.91 -14.58
C THR A 705 -5.67 -29.32 -16.03
N GLY A 706 -6.90 -29.74 -16.35
CA GLY A 706 -7.31 -30.04 -17.72
C GLY A 706 -7.14 -28.82 -18.63
N ASP A 707 -7.62 -27.66 -18.18
CA ASP A 707 -7.51 -26.39 -18.92
C ASP A 707 -6.05 -25.93 -19.06
N ALA A 708 -5.24 -26.08 -18.00
CA ALA A 708 -3.81 -25.76 -18.04
C ALA A 708 -3.07 -26.59 -19.09
N LEU A 709 -3.32 -27.91 -19.14
CA LEU A 709 -2.73 -28.80 -20.14
C LEU A 709 -3.26 -28.51 -21.55
N VAL A 710 -4.56 -28.23 -21.71
CA VAL A 710 -5.15 -27.80 -22.98
C VAL A 710 -4.45 -26.55 -23.50
N ASN A 711 -4.26 -25.54 -22.66
CA ASN A 711 -3.59 -24.30 -23.01
C ASN A 711 -2.13 -24.57 -23.42
N LEU A 712 -1.39 -25.36 -22.64
CA LEU A 712 -0.02 -25.76 -22.99
C LEU A 712 0.05 -26.45 -24.35
N LEU A 713 -0.83 -27.42 -24.61
CA LEU A 713 -0.84 -28.15 -25.89
C LEU A 713 -1.16 -27.21 -27.05
N ASP A 714 -2.13 -26.31 -26.90
CA ASP A 714 -2.46 -25.34 -27.94
C ASP A 714 -1.28 -24.41 -28.25
N VAL A 715 -0.68 -23.81 -27.22
CA VAL A 715 0.49 -22.92 -27.36
C VAL A 715 1.66 -23.68 -27.99
N THR A 716 1.94 -24.91 -27.56
CA THR A 716 3.03 -25.73 -28.12
C THR A 716 2.80 -26.04 -29.61
N LEU A 717 1.55 -26.30 -30.01
CA LEU A 717 1.21 -26.54 -31.42
C LEU A 717 1.29 -25.28 -32.27
N GLN A 718 0.94 -24.12 -31.72
CA GLN A 718 0.98 -22.85 -32.43
C GLN A 718 2.41 -22.34 -32.60
N GLU A 719 3.22 -22.38 -31.54
CA GLU A 719 4.53 -21.72 -31.50
C GLU A 719 5.72 -22.67 -31.78
N ASN A 720 5.62 -23.98 -31.51
CA ASN A 720 6.72 -24.93 -31.66
C ASN A 720 6.52 -25.97 -32.78
N ALA A 721 5.57 -25.76 -33.70
CA ALA A 721 5.24 -26.70 -34.78
C ALA A 721 6.46 -27.21 -35.57
N LEU A 722 7.42 -26.32 -35.89
CA LEU A 722 8.63 -26.69 -36.62
C LEU A 722 9.59 -27.56 -35.80
N VAL A 723 9.71 -27.30 -34.50
CA VAL A 723 10.53 -28.10 -33.58
C VAL A 723 9.90 -29.47 -33.37
N LEU A 724 8.58 -29.52 -33.18
CA LEU A 724 7.82 -30.77 -33.03
C LEU A 724 7.94 -31.69 -34.25
N ARG A 725 8.00 -31.15 -35.47
CA ARG A 725 8.24 -31.96 -36.69
C ARG A 725 9.63 -32.60 -36.73
N ARG A 726 10.60 -32.02 -36.03
CA ARG A 726 11.99 -32.49 -35.97
C ARG A 726 12.28 -33.38 -34.77
N ASP A 727 11.39 -33.39 -33.77
CA ASP A 727 11.50 -34.18 -32.55
C ASP A 727 10.28 -35.13 -32.42
N PRO A 728 10.38 -36.35 -32.98
CA PRO A 728 9.30 -37.34 -32.94
C PRO A 728 8.87 -37.68 -31.52
N THR A 729 9.81 -37.71 -30.57
CA THR A 729 9.54 -38.02 -29.16
C THR A 729 8.67 -36.94 -28.51
N ALA A 730 8.93 -35.66 -28.79
CA ALA A 730 8.10 -34.56 -28.32
C ALA A 730 6.68 -34.63 -28.92
N LEU A 731 6.56 -34.98 -30.20
CA LEU A 731 5.27 -35.14 -30.87
C LEU A 731 4.46 -36.31 -30.28
N ASP A 732 5.11 -37.43 -29.98
CA ASP A 732 4.48 -38.58 -29.35
C ASP A 732 4.03 -38.28 -27.92
N ALA A 733 4.84 -37.55 -27.14
CA ALA A 733 4.46 -37.05 -25.82
C ALA A 733 3.21 -36.15 -25.89
N LEU A 734 3.14 -35.26 -26.87
CA LEU A 734 2.01 -34.36 -27.11
C LEU A 734 0.73 -35.16 -27.47
N VAL A 735 0.86 -36.20 -28.29
CA VAL A 735 -0.24 -37.13 -28.61
C VAL A 735 -0.70 -37.91 -27.38
N ALA A 736 0.23 -38.36 -26.52
CA ALA A 736 -0.08 -39.08 -25.30
C ALA A 736 -0.90 -38.22 -24.32
N LEU A 737 -0.46 -36.98 -24.06
CA LEU A 737 -1.18 -36.02 -23.21
C LEU A 737 -2.57 -35.68 -23.77
N ALA A 738 -2.66 -35.42 -25.08
CA ALA A 738 -3.97 -35.16 -25.70
C ALA A 738 -4.91 -36.36 -25.60
N SER A 739 -4.40 -37.58 -25.73
CA SER A 739 -5.19 -38.81 -25.58
C SER A 739 -5.64 -39.02 -24.14
N TYR A 740 -4.79 -38.69 -23.17
CA TYR A 740 -5.14 -38.68 -21.75
C TYR A 740 -6.29 -37.71 -21.45
N LEU A 741 -6.19 -36.46 -21.93
CA LEU A 741 -7.25 -35.45 -21.76
C LEU A 741 -8.58 -35.88 -22.41
N VAL A 742 -8.52 -36.52 -23.59
CA VAL A 742 -9.72 -37.08 -24.25
C VAL A 742 -10.33 -38.21 -23.42
N ALA A 743 -9.51 -39.13 -22.90
CA ALA A 743 -9.99 -40.22 -22.05
C ALA A 743 -10.68 -39.71 -20.78
N ARG A 744 -10.23 -38.56 -20.26
CA ARG A 744 -10.81 -37.85 -19.10
C ARG A 744 -11.97 -36.91 -19.45
N GLN A 745 -12.39 -36.85 -20.73
CA GLN A 745 -13.51 -36.02 -21.21
C GLN A 745 -13.33 -34.50 -21.01
N VAL A 746 -12.10 -33.99 -21.03
CA VAL A 746 -11.85 -32.54 -20.92
C VAL A 746 -12.40 -31.80 -22.14
N PRO A 747 -13.29 -30.79 -21.96
CA PRO A 747 -13.84 -30.01 -23.07
C PRO A 747 -12.70 -29.35 -23.87
N THR A 748 -12.71 -29.46 -25.21
CA THR A 748 -11.67 -29.05 -26.19
C THR A 748 -10.54 -30.03 -26.52
N ALA A 749 -10.33 -31.10 -25.72
CA ALA A 749 -9.25 -32.07 -25.97
C ALA A 749 -9.37 -32.80 -27.32
N LEU A 750 -10.59 -33.14 -27.76
CA LEU A 750 -10.85 -33.78 -29.06
C LEU A 750 -10.46 -32.90 -30.25
N THR A 751 -10.66 -31.59 -30.12
CA THR A 751 -10.30 -30.62 -31.18
C THR A 751 -8.78 -30.50 -31.29
N LEU A 752 -8.08 -30.47 -30.15
CA LEU A 752 -6.62 -30.50 -30.10
C LEU A 752 -6.07 -31.79 -30.71
N GLN A 753 -6.60 -32.96 -30.33
CA GLN A 753 -6.15 -34.25 -30.87
C GLN A 753 -6.27 -34.30 -32.41
N LYS A 754 -7.33 -33.73 -32.99
CA LYS A 754 -7.49 -33.61 -34.45
C LYS A 754 -6.45 -32.68 -35.08
N ARG A 755 -6.10 -31.56 -34.43
CA ARG A 755 -5.07 -30.63 -34.91
C ARG A 755 -3.67 -31.27 -34.87
N ILE A 756 -3.36 -32.01 -33.81
CA ILE A 756 -2.10 -32.75 -33.66
C ILE A 756 -1.94 -33.80 -34.76
N LYS A 757 -3.01 -34.54 -35.08
CA LYS A 757 -3.03 -35.53 -36.17
C LYS A 757 -2.76 -34.93 -37.55
N ARG A 758 -3.03 -33.63 -37.77
CA ARG A 758 -2.73 -32.94 -39.04
C ARG A 758 -1.27 -32.45 -39.13
N LEU A 759 -0.56 -32.48 -38.00
CA LEU A 759 0.84 -32.06 -37.89
C LEU A 759 1.82 -33.22 -38.13
N ARG A 760 1.39 -34.45 -37.83
CA ARG A 760 1.95 -35.69 -38.41
C ARG A 760 1.65 -35.75 -39.89
#